data_AF-A0A9D7G876-F1
#
_entry.id   AF-A0A9D7G876-F1
#
_cell.length_a   1.000
_cell.length_b   1.000
_cell.length_c   1.000
_cell.angle_alpha   90.00
_cell.angle_beta   90.00
_cell.angle_gamma   90.00
#
_symmetry.space_group_name_H-M   'P 1'
#
loop_
_entity.id
_entity.type
_entity.pdbx_description
1 polymer ?
#
loop_
_entity_poly.entity_id
_entity_poly.type
_entity_poly.pdbx_seq_one_letter_code
_entity_poly.pdbx_strand_id
1 'polypeptide(L)'
;MKRFLHILCAALISAGAFAQAPQGFDFQGVARDAGGQVLSSQAIALRISLHAEAPGGPVAYQETHTLTTSAFGLFTIAVGAGTPTQGSFPAIAWGASSHFIQVEMDASGGSSFTDMGTTQLLSVPYALHARAVDCFSVSLLGDTLKQGNGCFVIIPGISAANGGCLDLDGDGVYDHIGCSDPLDCDDNDPTVFPGAPELCADGKDNDCDGAIDNNSDVNAHATWHQDADDDSYGDAAVSQIACAQPIGYVSNNEDCDDTDPARFPGQGCSTVCSAADQDWIDQNQETYMNFVAGAFQGCLLDNGFSIPAARACAEAVLEEAQLEGSIPVGQLCHSCVLDRMECLFSSCLSQCVGGFGSAGCVECVQLNCDPAYINCLGLTDADGDGWTSGSDCDDANPDRYPGAPEQCDAIDNNCDGQVDEGAQNTWYPDMDGDGFGDMNAGVEACDAPGPEFTTDGHDCDDTNPNVFPAQGCPGLECGFFYGVDQGTCGSGICENGVCVPCEDNDQDGFTNCDGDCDDNNADVFPGANELCDGLDNDCNGTADEGFTWYEDSDGDGFGTTSTGTFDCIQPPGFVSVSGDCNDQDMNIYPLAGPGIGCPSCSAVDQQWIQDNYLQLWNETGNAMTLCEGQTGPGAWQCVLSYLQVVTPLAPSCLQCAAERAVCAMNNCGPQCLPWLLGSNEVVAGTPQCIECMIASGCHGAFATCAGMVDLDSDGVQSPQDCNDNNNTVYPGAPEPCDGLDNDCNGVVDDNGCPEVCDGIDNTGNGLIDADDPNLVLVPCENQTGVCGGAMKPASSCVNGVWLVCTEADYANASASYNAAGELCDGVDNDCDGIVDEDPIDGQTWYRDLDLDGFGNLNSTTQSCNQPAGYVSNSSDCDDSNASINPAATEACNTIDDDCDGLVDEGFNTQSDPLNCGQCGITCPPGFSCVNGQCTE
;
A
#
# COMPACT_ATOMS: atom_id res chain seq x y z
N MET A 1 68.56 -50.50 -10.00
CA MET A 1 67.89 -51.21 -8.89
C MET A 1 68.02 -50.51 -7.53
N LYS A 2 69.22 -50.14 -7.04
CA LYS A 2 69.34 -49.47 -5.72
C LYS A 2 68.66 -48.09 -5.63
N ARG A 3 68.67 -47.27 -6.68
CA ARG A 3 68.03 -45.94 -6.67
C ARG A 3 66.49 -45.99 -6.71
N PHE A 4 65.91 -47.04 -7.30
CA PHE A 4 64.45 -47.20 -7.38
C PHE A 4 63.87 -47.66 -6.04
N LEU A 5 64.60 -48.48 -5.28
CA LEU A 5 64.17 -48.93 -3.95
C LEU A 5 64.20 -47.81 -2.90
N HIS A 6 65.11 -46.83 -3.03
CA HIS A 6 65.15 -45.68 -2.11
C HIS A 6 64.04 -44.66 -2.39
N ILE A 7 63.64 -44.51 -3.66
CA ILE A 7 62.52 -43.66 -4.06
C ILE A 7 61.19 -44.31 -3.64
N LEU A 8 61.05 -45.63 -3.80
CA LEU A 8 59.86 -46.37 -3.35
C LEU A 8 59.70 -46.37 -1.82
N CYS A 9 60.80 -46.52 -1.06
CA CYS A 9 60.76 -46.41 0.40
C CYS A 9 60.52 -44.97 0.88
N ALA A 10 61.05 -43.95 0.19
CA ALA A 10 60.77 -42.56 0.53
C ALA A 10 59.30 -42.18 0.26
N ALA A 11 58.72 -42.66 -0.85
CA ALA A 11 57.33 -42.43 -1.22
C ALA A 11 56.32 -43.16 -0.30
N LEU A 12 56.69 -44.33 0.24
CA LEU A 12 55.86 -45.07 1.21
C LEU A 12 55.92 -44.49 2.62
N ILE A 13 56.95 -43.72 2.98
CA ILE A 13 57.06 -43.05 4.28
C ILE A 13 56.29 -41.72 4.29
N SER A 14 56.09 -41.08 3.14
CA SER A 14 55.33 -39.83 3.01
C SER A 14 53.80 -39.99 2.92
N ALA A 15 53.28 -41.21 2.77
CA ALA A 15 51.84 -41.46 2.57
C ALA A 15 51.06 -41.80 3.87
N GLY A 16 51.65 -41.58 5.05
CA GLY A 16 51.06 -42.03 6.33
C GLY A 16 50.97 -40.97 7.43
N ALA A 17 51.19 -39.69 7.14
CA ALA A 17 51.07 -38.64 8.15
C ALA A 17 49.72 -37.93 8.02
N PHE A 18 48.68 -38.49 8.65
CA PHE A 18 47.47 -37.73 8.97
C PHE A 18 47.75 -36.97 10.27
N ALA A 19 47.82 -35.64 10.21
CA ALA A 19 47.67 -34.84 11.40
C ALA A 19 46.21 -34.97 11.85
N GLN A 20 45.94 -35.79 12.87
CA GLN A 20 44.62 -35.84 13.48
C GLN A 20 44.53 -34.73 14.52
N ALA A 21 43.51 -33.87 14.40
CA ALA A 21 43.15 -32.97 15.49
C ALA A 21 42.93 -33.80 16.76
N PRO A 22 43.46 -33.38 17.92
CA PRO A 22 43.26 -34.07 19.19
C PRO A 22 41.77 -34.31 19.44
N GLN A 23 41.36 -35.56 19.70
CA GLN A 23 39.97 -35.93 19.97
C GLN A 23 39.61 -35.66 21.45
N GLY A 24 39.87 -34.43 21.91
CA GLY A 24 39.64 -34.04 23.29
C GLY A 24 40.24 -32.68 23.66
N PHE A 25 39.88 -32.20 24.84
CA PHE A 25 40.38 -30.93 25.41
C PHE A 25 40.74 -31.09 26.88
N ASP A 26 41.68 -30.28 27.36
CA ASP A 26 42.12 -30.36 28.76
C ASP A 26 41.10 -29.71 29.70
N PHE A 27 40.86 -30.37 30.84
CA PHE A 27 40.03 -29.86 31.93
C PHE A 27 40.79 -30.01 33.25
N GLN A 28 40.84 -28.94 34.03
CA GLN A 28 41.54 -28.89 35.31
C GLN A 28 40.59 -28.41 36.42
N GLY A 29 40.71 -29.02 37.60
CA GLY A 29 39.91 -28.63 38.76
C GLY A 29 40.63 -28.95 40.07
N VAL A 30 40.09 -28.42 41.17
CA VAL A 30 40.55 -28.70 42.54
C VAL A 30 39.47 -29.46 43.28
N ALA A 31 39.73 -30.71 43.61
CA ALA A 31 38.79 -31.57 44.32
C ALA A 31 38.74 -31.20 45.82
N ARG A 32 37.52 -30.97 46.32
CA ARG A 32 37.24 -30.66 47.73
C ARG A 32 36.17 -31.61 48.27
N ASP A 33 36.20 -31.87 49.57
CA ASP A 33 35.13 -32.56 50.27
C ASP A 33 33.93 -31.63 50.57
N ALA A 34 32.86 -32.19 51.12
CA ALA A 34 31.66 -31.43 51.49
C ALA A 34 31.90 -30.36 52.58
N GLY A 35 33.05 -30.39 53.26
CA GLY A 35 33.48 -29.36 54.21
C GLY A 35 34.40 -28.30 53.59
N GLY A 36 34.62 -28.33 52.27
CA GLY A 36 35.49 -27.42 51.54
C GLY A 36 36.99 -27.71 51.65
N GLN A 37 37.38 -28.80 52.33
CA GLN A 37 38.79 -29.19 52.48
C GLN A 37 39.29 -29.89 51.21
N VAL A 38 40.52 -29.59 50.81
CA VAL A 38 41.11 -30.20 49.61
C VAL A 38 41.35 -31.69 49.80
N LEU A 39 40.97 -32.50 48.81
CA LEU A 39 41.28 -33.92 48.78
C LEU A 39 42.73 -34.08 48.35
N SER A 40 43.69 -34.02 49.28
CA SER A 40 45.12 -34.06 48.99
C SER A 40 45.65 -35.48 48.75
N SER A 41 46.31 -35.72 47.61
CA SER A 41 46.98 -36.99 47.28
C SER A 41 46.06 -38.22 47.40
N GLN A 42 44.79 -38.04 47.03
CA GLN A 42 43.72 -39.02 47.20
C GLN A 42 43.22 -39.51 45.83
N ALA A 43 42.89 -40.80 45.76
CA ALA A 43 42.26 -41.37 44.57
C ALA A 43 40.79 -40.91 44.49
N ILE A 44 40.41 -40.37 43.34
CA ILE A 44 39.05 -39.92 43.02
C ILE A 44 38.62 -40.49 41.66
N ALA A 45 37.32 -40.60 41.44
CA ALA A 45 36.74 -40.89 40.14
C ALA A 45 35.87 -39.71 39.69
N LEU A 46 35.95 -39.35 38.41
CA LEU A 46 35.15 -38.30 37.78
C LEU A 46 34.28 -38.90 36.69
N ARG A 47 33.05 -38.40 36.57
CA ARG A 47 32.18 -38.63 35.42
C ARG A 47 31.89 -37.29 34.77
N ILE A 48 32.16 -37.20 33.47
CA ILE A 48 31.95 -36.00 32.66
C ILE A 48 30.83 -36.29 31.68
N SER A 49 29.80 -35.46 31.69
CA SER A 49 28.67 -35.50 30.78
C SER A 49 28.65 -34.22 29.95
N LEU A 50 28.47 -34.35 28.64
CA LEU A 50 28.21 -33.24 27.72
C LEU A 50 26.74 -33.26 27.32
N HIS A 51 26.00 -32.23 27.70
CA HIS A 51 24.59 -32.04 27.36
C HIS A 51 24.46 -31.10 26.18
N ALA A 52 23.52 -31.37 25.27
CA ALA A 52 23.14 -30.46 24.20
C ALA A 52 21.99 -29.53 24.65
N GLU A 53 21.93 -28.35 24.04
CA GLU A 53 20.85 -27.34 24.08
C GLU A 53 20.65 -26.61 25.42
N ALA A 54 20.62 -27.31 26.56
CA ALA A 54 20.36 -26.71 27.87
C ALA A 54 21.10 -27.43 29.02
N PRO A 55 21.26 -26.79 30.20
CA PRO A 55 21.75 -27.47 31.40
C PRO A 55 20.85 -28.67 31.74
N GLY A 56 21.37 -29.89 31.68
CA GLY A 56 20.60 -31.12 31.92
C GLY A 56 19.78 -31.63 30.73
N GLY A 57 20.01 -31.11 29.52
CA GLY A 57 19.44 -31.62 28.27
C GLY A 57 19.88 -33.05 27.90
N PRO A 58 19.60 -33.53 26.68
CA PRO A 58 20.05 -34.87 26.26
C PRO A 58 21.58 -34.98 26.29
N VAL A 59 22.09 -36.10 26.81
CA VAL A 59 23.54 -36.36 26.90
C VAL A 59 24.07 -36.74 25.51
N ALA A 60 24.82 -35.82 24.90
CA ALA A 60 25.51 -36.05 23.62
C ALA A 60 26.71 -37.01 23.80
N TYR A 61 27.39 -36.93 24.95
CA TYR A 61 28.53 -37.79 25.27
C TYR A 61 28.77 -37.88 26.78
N GLN A 62 29.20 -39.04 27.28
CA GLN A 62 29.59 -39.24 28.67
C GLN A 62 30.81 -40.14 28.79
N GLU A 63 31.72 -39.80 29.70
CA GLU A 63 32.91 -40.59 30.02
C GLU A 63 33.27 -40.58 31.51
N THR A 64 34.14 -41.51 31.90
CA THR A 64 34.66 -41.64 33.27
C THR A 64 36.18 -41.65 33.33
N HIS A 65 36.73 -41.07 34.40
CA HIS A 65 38.16 -40.99 34.70
C HIS A 65 38.44 -41.44 36.13
N THR A 66 39.57 -42.13 36.34
CA THR A 66 40.08 -42.46 37.69
C THR A 66 41.50 -41.96 37.84
N LEU A 67 41.76 -41.13 38.86
CA LEU A 67 43.03 -40.44 39.02
C LEU A 67 43.33 -40.13 40.49
N THR A 68 44.57 -39.70 40.76
CA THR A 68 44.98 -39.25 42.10
C THR A 68 45.28 -37.75 42.06
N THR A 69 44.69 -36.99 42.99
CA THR A 69 44.89 -35.55 43.12
C THR A 69 46.30 -35.17 43.60
N SER A 70 46.72 -33.92 43.41
CA SER A 70 47.97 -33.40 43.97
C SER A 70 47.86 -33.13 45.48
N ALA A 71 48.97 -32.70 46.12
CA ALA A 71 48.96 -32.24 47.52
C ALA A 71 48.03 -31.04 47.78
N PHE A 72 47.61 -30.34 46.72
CA PHE A 72 46.68 -29.21 46.78
C PHE A 72 45.26 -29.57 46.31
N GLY A 73 44.97 -30.86 46.04
CA GLY A 73 43.69 -31.30 45.50
C GLY A 73 43.52 -31.09 43.99
N LEU A 74 44.54 -30.57 43.30
CA LEU A 74 44.51 -30.32 41.86
C LEU A 74 44.47 -31.63 41.06
N PHE A 75 43.68 -31.65 40.00
CA PHE A 75 43.69 -32.68 38.97
C PHE A 75 43.60 -32.09 37.56
N THR A 76 44.15 -32.81 36.59
CA THR A 76 44.02 -32.50 35.16
C THR A 76 43.59 -33.77 34.43
N ILE A 77 42.58 -33.66 33.57
CA ILE A 77 42.10 -34.72 32.68
C ILE A 77 41.99 -34.18 31.24
N ALA A 78 42.03 -35.07 30.26
CA ALA A 78 41.69 -34.74 28.88
C ALA A 78 40.29 -35.29 28.58
N VAL A 79 39.31 -34.39 28.43
CA VAL A 79 37.93 -34.74 28.12
C VAL A 79 37.87 -35.28 26.69
N GLY A 80 37.31 -36.49 26.50
CA GLY A 80 37.35 -37.24 25.24
C GLY A 80 38.40 -38.35 25.20
N ALA A 81 39.29 -38.42 26.20
CA ALA A 81 40.27 -39.50 26.37
C ALA A 81 39.95 -40.44 27.55
N GLY A 82 38.79 -40.26 28.20
CA GLY A 82 38.30 -41.12 29.28
C GLY A 82 37.70 -42.43 28.79
N THR A 83 37.11 -43.19 29.70
CA THR A 83 36.35 -44.40 29.33
C THR A 83 34.91 -44.00 29.01
N PRO A 84 34.46 -44.05 27.74
CA PRO A 84 33.12 -43.62 27.36
C PRO A 84 32.07 -44.57 27.93
N THR A 85 31.01 -43.99 28.49
CA THR A 85 29.84 -44.71 29.03
C THR A 85 28.58 -44.47 28.19
N GLN A 86 28.53 -43.38 27.44
CA GLN A 86 27.43 -43.06 26.50
C GLN A 86 27.95 -42.17 25.35
N GLY A 87 27.44 -42.38 24.13
CA GLY A 87 27.80 -41.58 22.96
C GLY A 87 29.23 -41.83 22.45
N SER A 88 29.67 -41.01 21.50
CA SER A 88 31.01 -41.05 20.89
C SER A 88 31.54 -39.63 20.72
N PHE A 89 32.70 -39.32 21.30
CA PHE A 89 33.27 -37.95 21.29
C PHE A 89 33.48 -37.37 19.88
N PRO A 90 33.99 -38.14 18.89
CA PRO A 90 34.11 -37.68 17.50
C PRO A 90 32.78 -37.44 16.77
N ALA A 91 31.66 -37.91 17.32
CA ALA A 91 30.34 -37.80 16.71
C ALA A 91 29.49 -36.65 17.30
N ILE A 92 30.05 -35.91 18.27
CA ILE A 92 29.40 -34.72 18.82
C ILE A 92 29.34 -33.65 17.73
N ALA A 93 28.14 -33.16 17.46
CA ALA A 93 27.89 -32.09 16.48
C ALA A 93 28.19 -30.73 17.11
N TRP A 94 29.48 -30.43 17.30
CA TRP A 94 29.95 -29.24 18.02
C TRP A 94 29.45 -27.89 17.47
N GLY A 95 29.02 -27.83 16.20
CA GLY A 95 28.49 -26.62 15.56
C GLY A 95 26.96 -26.57 15.44
N ALA A 96 26.22 -27.56 15.95
CA ALA A 96 24.77 -27.64 15.77
C ALA A 96 23.96 -26.95 16.90
N SER A 97 24.49 -26.90 18.13
CA SER A 97 23.81 -26.29 19.27
C SER A 97 24.76 -25.94 20.43
N SER A 98 24.27 -25.24 21.44
CA SER A 98 25.02 -24.97 22.69
C SER A 98 25.30 -26.26 23.46
N HIS A 99 26.49 -26.36 24.06
CA HIS A 99 26.91 -27.53 24.83
C HIS A 99 27.23 -27.18 26.28
N PHE A 100 26.86 -28.05 27.22
CA PHE A 100 27.07 -27.88 28.65
C PHE A 100 27.87 -29.04 29.23
N ILE A 101 28.88 -28.76 30.05
CA ILE A 101 29.67 -29.76 30.76
C ILE A 101 29.14 -29.93 32.18
N GLN A 102 28.70 -31.15 32.51
CA GLN A 102 28.36 -31.58 33.86
C GLN A 102 29.52 -32.38 34.43
N VAL A 103 29.93 -32.05 35.66
CA VAL A 103 31.03 -32.70 36.36
C VAL A 103 30.50 -33.41 37.59
N GLU A 104 30.76 -34.71 37.71
CA GLU A 104 30.38 -35.49 38.88
C GLU A 104 31.60 -36.23 39.46
N MET A 105 31.64 -36.40 40.77
CA MET A 105 32.81 -36.96 41.47
C MET A 105 32.42 -38.02 42.51
N ASP A 106 33.22 -39.09 42.57
CA ASP A 106 33.28 -40.02 43.71
C ASP A 106 34.63 -39.82 44.43
N ALA A 107 34.57 -39.23 45.64
CA ALA A 107 35.75 -38.92 46.43
C ALA A 107 36.53 -40.16 46.91
N SER A 108 35.95 -41.36 46.83
CA SER A 108 36.60 -42.62 47.19
C SER A 108 37.21 -43.36 45.99
N GLY A 109 37.06 -42.82 44.78
CA GLY A 109 37.49 -43.49 43.55
C GLY A 109 36.59 -44.65 43.13
N GLY A 110 35.35 -44.70 43.65
CA GLY A 110 34.34 -45.71 43.33
C GLY A 110 33.48 -45.34 42.11
N SER A 111 32.23 -45.82 42.12
CA SER A 111 31.24 -45.59 41.05
C SER A 111 29.99 -44.83 41.53
N SER A 112 30.06 -44.23 42.73
CA SER A 112 28.97 -43.49 43.37
C SER A 112 29.20 -41.99 43.21
N PHE A 113 28.86 -41.48 42.03
CA PHE A 113 29.10 -40.09 41.64
C PHE A 113 28.13 -39.12 42.32
N THR A 114 28.66 -38.00 42.78
CA THR A 114 27.91 -36.84 43.29
C THR A 114 28.10 -35.68 42.32
N ASP A 115 27.02 -34.98 41.97
CA ASP A 115 27.05 -33.86 41.03
C ASP A 115 27.73 -32.62 41.63
N MET A 116 28.72 -32.08 40.92
CA MET A 116 29.51 -30.90 41.28
C MET A 116 29.08 -29.65 40.50
N GLY A 117 28.12 -29.77 39.58
CA GLY A 117 27.54 -28.68 38.81
C GLY A 117 27.67 -28.85 37.30
N THR A 118 26.83 -28.09 36.59
CA THR A 118 26.77 -28.02 35.13
C THR A 118 27.03 -26.59 34.67
N THR A 119 27.93 -26.41 33.72
CA THR A 119 28.30 -25.09 33.17
C THR A 119 28.32 -25.13 31.65
N GLN A 120 27.92 -24.03 31.00
CA GLN A 120 28.01 -23.92 29.54
C GLN A 120 29.47 -23.89 29.08
N LEU A 121 29.76 -24.55 27.96
CA LEU A 121 31.01 -24.36 27.23
C LEU A 121 30.83 -23.14 26.32
N LEU A 122 31.44 -22.01 26.68
CA LEU A 122 31.34 -20.77 25.91
C LEU A 122 32.12 -20.81 24.58
N SER A 123 33.07 -21.73 24.46
CA SER A 123 33.78 -21.98 23.21
C SER A 123 34.16 -23.45 23.08
N VAL A 124 34.02 -23.99 21.87
CA VAL A 124 34.59 -25.28 21.50
C VAL A 124 35.99 -25.00 20.92
N PRO A 125 37.04 -25.76 21.30
CA PRO A 125 38.37 -25.60 20.69
C PRO A 125 38.30 -25.59 19.16
N TYR A 126 38.89 -24.57 18.52
CA TYR A 126 38.86 -24.31 17.07
C TYR A 126 39.13 -25.55 16.20
N ALA A 127 40.00 -26.46 16.64
CA ALA A 127 40.34 -27.70 15.93
C ALA A 127 39.22 -28.77 15.91
N LEU A 128 38.26 -28.72 16.84
CA LEU A 128 37.09 -29.62 16.88
C LEU A 128 35.95 -29.09 15.99
N HIS A 129 35.89 -27.77 15.77
CA HIS A 129 34.99 -27.12 14.81
C HIS A 129 35.54 -27.18 13.36
N ALA A 130 36.85 -26.93 13.17
CA ALA A 130 37.50 -26.83 11.85
C ALA A 130 37.67 -28.14 11.07
N ARG A 131 37.30 -29.31 11.62
CA ARG A 131 37.35 -30.59 10.88
C ARG A 131 36.31 -30.66 9.73
N ALA A 132 35.41 -29.69 9.65
CA ALA A 132 34.36 -29.62 8.63
C ALA A 132 34.60 -28.58 7.52
N VAL A 133 35.65 -27.75 7.60
CA VAL A 133 35.89 -26.69 6.61
C VAL A 133 37.22 -26.91 5.90
N ASP A 134 37.15 -27.51 4.71
CA ASP A 134 38.25 -27.49 3.73
C ASP A 134 37.64 -27.24 2.35
N CYS A 135 37.51 -25.95 1.97
CA CYS A 135 37.87 -25.42 0.64
C CYS A 135 37.58 -23.92 0.54
N PHE A 136 38.63 -23.13 0.29
CA PHE A 136 38.58 -21.70 -0.01
C PHE A 136 38.25 -21.43 -1.50
N SER A 137 37.61 -20.29 -1.75
CA SER A 137 36.86 -19.86 -2.94
C SER A 137 37.67 -19.13 -4.03
N VAL A 138 37.30 -19.32 -5.32
CA VAL A 138 37.42 -18.31 -6.40
C VAL A 138 36.19 -18.40 -7.31
N SER A 139 35.64 -17.22 -7.63
CA SER A 139 34.36 -16.90 -8.29
C SER A 139 34.41 -16.89 -9.82
N LEU A 140 33.32 -17.28 -10.51
CA LEU A 140 32.45 -16.41 -11.33
C LEU A 140 31.47 -17.21 -12.24
N LEU A 141 30.19 -16.81 -12.21
CA LEU A 141 29.10 -16.95 -13.20
C LEU A 141 28.92 -18.32 -13.90
N GLY A 142 27.85 -19.04 -13.53
CA GLY A 142 27.06 -19.84 -14.47
C GLY A 142 27.14 -21.37 -14.46
N ASP A 143 28.08 -22.03 -13.78
CA ASP A 143 28.29 -23.49 -13.95
C ASP A 143 28.03 -24.34 -12.68
N THR A 144 27.50 -25.55 -12.88
CA THR A 144 27.27 -26.54 -11.80
C THR A 144 28.44 -27.45 -11.54
N LEU A 145 28.51 -27.78 -10.26
CA LEU A 145 29.52 -28.48 -9.53
C LEU A 145 29.15 -29.97 -9.34
N LYS A 146 29.85 -30.93 -10.00
CA LYS A 146 29.64 -32.37 -9.73
C LYS A 146 30.64 -32.93 -8.72
N GLN A 147 30.14 -33.63 -7.71
CA GLN A 147 30.92 -34.19 -6.61
C GLN A 147 31.63 -35.50 -7.02
N GLY A 148 32.97 -35.51 -6.95
CA GLY A 148 33.77 -36.72 -7.07
C GLY A 148 35.05 -36.63 -6.25
N ASN A 149 35.12 -37.36 -5.14
CA ASN A 149 36.30 -37.44 -4.25
C ASN A 149 36.88 -36.08 -3.81
N GLY A 150 36.01 -35.18 -3.35
CA GLY A 150 36.42 -34.04 -2.52
C GLY A 150 37.07 -32.85 -3.23
N CYS A 151 36.97 -32.73 -4.56
CA CYS A 151 37.23 -31.49 -5.28
C CYS A 151 36.19 -31.25 -6.36
N PHE A 152 35.86 -29.97 -6.60
CA PHE A 152 35.03 -29.56 -7.72
C PHE A 152 35.85 -29.41 -9.01
N VAL A 153 35.28 -29.87 -10.13
CA VAL A 153 35.78 -29.62 -11.49
C VAL A 153 34.68 -28.91 -12.25
N ILE A 154 35.01 -27.79 -12.90
CA ILE A 154 34.09 -27.04 -13.74
C ILE A 154 33.85 -27.83 -15.04
N ILE A 155 32.59 -28.13 -15.34
CA ILE A 155 32.14 -28.58 -16.66
C ILE A 155 31.20 -27.48 -17.16
N PRO A 156 31.59 -26.71 -18.19
CA PRO A 156 30.76 -25.63 -18.71
C PRO A 156 29.38 -26.12 -19.17
N GLY A 157 28.31 -25.42 -18.80
CA GLY A 157 26.95 -25.56 -19.36
C GLY A 157 25.94 -26.44 -18.61
N ILE A 158 26.29 -27.05 -17.48
CA ILE A 158 25.34 -27.89 -16.71
C ILE A 158 24.78 -27.07 -15.55
N SER A 159 23.46 -26.95 -15.38
CA SER A 159 22.79 -26.28 -14.24
C SER A 159 22.13 -27.28 -13.25
N ALA A 160 22.37 -27.12 -11.93
CA ALA A 160 21.75 -27.91 -10.86
C ALA A 160 20.28 -27.51 -10.62
N ALA A 161 19.90 -26.29 -11.01
CA ALA A 161 18.52 -25.82 -10.90
C ALA A 161 17.57 -26.68 -11.74
N ASN A 162 18.06 -27.26 -12.84
CA ASN A 162 17.25 -28.01 -13.80
C ASN A 162 17.55 -29.52 -13.78
N GLY A 163 17.92 -30.09 -12.63
CA GLY A 163 18.11 -31.55 -12.51
C GLY A 163 19.34 -32.12 -13.24
N GLY A 164 20.25 -31.27 -13.73
CA GLY A 164 21.48 -31.67 -14.44
C GLY A 164 21.35 -31.76 -15.97
N CYS A 165 20.36 -31.07 -16.55
CA CYS A 165 20.19 -30.91 -17.98
C CYS A 165 21.15 -29.83 -18.53
N LEU A 166 21.62 -30.02 -19.77
CA LEU A 166 22.54 -29.13 -20.49
C LEU A 166 21.70 -28.21 -21.38
N ASP A 167 21.93 -26.90 -21.27
CA ASP A 167 21.40 -25.84 -22.15
C ASP A 167 22.64 -25.17 -22.72
N LEU A 168 23.01 -25.55 -23.95
CA LEU A 168 24.31 -25.23 -24.54
C LEU A 168 24.31 -23.87 -25.25
N ASP A 169 23.14 -23.35 -25.65
CA ASP A 169 23.00 -22.07 -26.34
C ASP A 169 22.34 -20.96 -25.51
N GLY A 170 21.74 -21.28 -24.37
CA GLY A 170 21.30 -20.36 -23.33
C GLY A 170 19.88 -19.82 -23.51
N ASP A 171 19.00 -20.51 -24.22
CA ASP A 171 17.60 -20.11 -24.40
C ASP A 171 16.65 -20.56 -23.27
N GLY A 172 17.14 -21.42 -22.37
CA GLY A 172 16.41 -21.90 -21.20
C GLY A 172 15.69 -23.24 -21.39
N VAL A 173 15.84 -23.92 -22.53
CA VAL A 173 15.34 -25.29 -22.80
C VAL A 173 16.52 -26.28 -22.85
N TYR A 174 16.29 -27.57 -22.55
CA TYR A 174 17.37 -28.55 -22.33
C TYR A 174 17.22 -29.85 -23.14
N ASP A 175 18.31 -30.38 -23.71
CA ASP A 175 18.36 -31.71 -24.33
C ASP A 175 19.06 -32.76 -23.43
N HIS A 176 18.30 -33.50 -22.62
CA HIS A 176 18.80 -34.80 -22.13
C HIS A 176 17.73 -35.81 -21.68
N ILE A 177 18.02 -37.09 -21.92
CA ILE A 177 17.25 -38.23 -21.38
C ILE A 177 17.25 -38.18 -19.85
N GLY A 178 16.08 -37.85 -19.28
CA GLY A 178 15.86 -37.71 -17.84
C GLY A 178 15.30 -36.36 -17.41
N CYS A 179 15.24 -35.38 -18.32
CA CYS A 179 14.61 -34.07 -18.13
C CYS A 179 13.11 -34.15 -18.47
N SER A 180 12.27 -33.43 -17.74
CA SER A 180 10.82 -33.35 -17.99
C SER A 180 10.56 -32.50 -19.25
N ASP A 181 9.68 -32.95 -20.14
CA ASP A 181 9.27 -32.28 -21.40
C ASP A 181 8.96 -30.77 -21.26
N PRO A 182 9.16 -29.95 -22.33
CA PRO A 182 9.52 -30.34 -23.70
C PRO A 182 11.02 -30.23 -24.02
N LEU A 183 11.50 -31.15 -24.87
CA LEU A 183 12.90 -31.34 -25.26
C LEU A 183 13.32 -30.36 -26.36
N ASP A 184 14.44 -29.66 -26.16
CA ASP A 184 15.07 -28.80 -27.17
C ASP A 184 15.50 -29.62 -28.41
N CYS A 185 15.13 -29.17 -29.61
CA CYS A 185 15.43 -29.85 -30.85
C CYS A 185 16.72 -29.37 -31.55
N ASP A 186 17.32 -28.24 -31.17
CA ASP A 186 18.66 -27.81 -31.60
C ASP A 186 19.39 -26.99 -30.53
N ASP A 187 19.96 -27.70 -29.56
CA ASP A 187 20.82 -27.26 -28.44
C ASP A 187 22.15 -26.60 -28.88
N ASN A 188 22.19 -25.90 -30.00
CA ASN A 188 23.29 -25.04 -30.44
C ASN A 188 22.79 -23.74 -31.09
N ASP A 189 21.48 -23.56 -31.19
CA ASP A 189 20.82 -22.42 -31.78
C ASP A 189 19.67 -21.93 -30.88
N PRO A 190 19.85 -20.81 -30.16
CA PRO A 190 18.90 -20.33 -29.15
C PRO A 190 17.62 -19.73 -29.77
N THR A 191 17.38 -20.00 -31.04
CA THR A 191 16.19 -19.63 -31.81
C THR A 191 15.37 -20.84 -32.23
N VAL A 192 15.75 -22.04 -31.79
CA VAL A 192 15.15 -23.32 -32.18
C VAL A 192 14.82 -24.13 -30.92
N PHE A 193 13.63 -23.91 -30.37
CA PHE A 193 13.17 -24.57 -29.15
C PHE A 193 11.64 -24.73 -29.14
N PRO A 194 11.09 -25.70 -28.37
CA PRO A 194 9.66 -25.93 -28.29
C PRO A 194 8.84 -24.66 -27.97
N GLY A 195 8.02 -24.22 -28.93
CA GLY A 195 7.18 -23.02 -28.81
C GLY A 195 7.88 -21.70 -29.14
N ALA A 196 9.09 -21.71 -29.70
CA ALA A 196 9.70 -20.53 -30.30
C ALA A 196 8.89 -20.04 -31.52
N PRO A 197 8.92 -18.75 -31.87
CA PRO A 197 8.29 -18.28 -33.12
C PRO A 197 8.95 -18.88 -34.38
N GLU A 198 8.14 -19.49 -35.25
CA GLU A 198 8.60 -20.04 -36.55
C GLU A 198 9.14 -18.97 -37.51
N LEU A 199 10.40 -19.11 -37.96
CA LEU A 199 11.04 -18.15 -38.86
C LEU A 199 10.94 -18.59 -40.33
N CYS A 200 10.08 -17.91 -41.09
CA CYS A 200 9.87 -18.22 -42.51
C CYS A 200 11.15 -18.30 -43.37
N ALA A 201 11.29 -19.42 -44.08
CA ALA A 201 12.28 -19.68 -45.13
C ALA A 201 13.74 -19.76 -44.67
N ASP A 202 13.97 -19.98 -43.37
CA ASP A 202 15.29 -20.35 -42.85
C ASP A 202 15.56 -21.87 -42.97
N GLY A 203 14.50 -22.65 -43.24
CA GLY A 203 14.56 -24.10 -43.44
C GLY A 203 14.78 -24.89 -42.17
N LYS A 204 14.48 -24.30 -41.01
CA LYS A 204 14.51 -24.92 -39.68
C LYS A 204 13.08 -25.12 -39.16
N ASP A 205 13.00 -25.92 -38.12
CA ASP A 205 11.78 -26.23 -37.36
C ASP A 205 12.01 -25.55 -36.01
N ASN A 206 11.82 -24.23 -35.98
CA ASN A 206 12.17 -23.36 -34.86
C ASN A 206 11.34 -23.68 -33.62
N ASP A 207 10.08 -24.10 -33.77
CA ASP A 207 9.18 -24.39 -32.66
C ASP A 207 9.13 -25.88 -32.25
N CYS A 208 9.93 -26.71 -32.93
CA CYS A 208 10.07 -28.15 -32.71
C CYS A 208 8.75 -28.95 -32.83
N ASP A 209 7.74 -28.44 -33.54
CA ASP A 209 6.45 -29.12 -33.74
C ASP A 209 6.50 -30.23 -34.81
N GLY A 210 7.62 -30.32 -35.54
CA GLY A 210 7.88 -31.30 -36.59
C GLY A 210 7.55 -30.81 -37.99
N ALA A 211 7.18 -29.55 -38.18
CA ALA A 211 6.83 -28.94 -39.45
C ALA A 211 7.65 -27.68 -39.74
N ILE A 212 8.75 -27.89 -40.46
CA ILE A 212 9.62 -26.84 -41.04
C ILE A 212 8.80 -25.81 -41.84
N ASP A 213 8.93 -24.53 -41.47
CA ASP A 213 8.38 -23.34 -42.15
C ASP A 213 6.84 -23.37 -42.31
N ASN A 214 6.07 -23.60 -41.23
CA ASN A 214 4.63 -23.76 -41.29
C ASN A 214 3.80 -22.49 -40.95
N ASN A 215 2.68 -22.28 -41.67
CA ASN A 215 1.88 -21.04 -41.62
C ASN A 215 0.99 -20.86 -40.36
N SER A 216 1.14 -21.68 -39.32
CA SER A 216 0.14 -21.80 -38.24
C SER A 216 0.42 -20.92 -37.02
N ASP A 217 1.59 -20.27 -36.96
CA ASP A 217 2.06 -19.53 -35.79
C ASP A 217 2.16 -18.01 -36.04
N VAL A 218 1.63 -17.19 -35.13
CA VAL A 218 1.25 -15.79 -35.41
C VAL A 218 2.40 -14.79 -35.31
N ASN A 219 3.58 -15.21 -34.85
CA ASN A 219 4.61 -14.27 -34.38
C ASN A 219 5.78 -13.97 -35.36
N ALA A 220 5.85 -14.62 -36.54
CA ALA A 220 6.85 -14.28 -37.57
C ALA A 220 6.33 -14.25 -39.03
N HIS A 221 5.02 -14.19 -39.20
CA HIS A 221 4.35 -14.18 -40.50
C HIS A 221 3.80 -12.78 -40.85
N ALA A 222 3.80 -12.42 -42.13
CA ALA A 222 3.08 -11.23 -42.58
C ALA A 222 1.57 -11.53 -42.65
N THR A 223 0.76 -10.61 -42.14
CA THR A 223 -0.69 -10.59 -42.38
C THR A 223 -0.94 -10.09 -43.79
N TRP A 224 -1.73 -10.84 -44.55
CA TRP A 224 -2.13 -10.50 -45.92
C TRP A 224 -3.64 -10.33 -45.95
N HIS A 225 -4.11 -9.33 -46.67
CA HIS A 225 -5.51 -8.92 -46.79
C HIS A 225 -6.02 -9.29 -48.17
N GLN A 226 -7.21 -9.87 -48.26
CA GLN A 226 -7.77 -10.27 -49.56
C GLN A 226 -7.89 -9.02 -50.45
N ASP A 227 -7.39 -9.12 -51.67
CA ASP A 227 -7.48 -8.08 -52.71
C ASP A 227 -8.37 -8.69 -53.81
N ALA A 228 -9.67 -8.43 -53.73
CA ALA A 228 -10.67 -9.09 -54.57
C ALA A 228 -10.91 -8.38 -55.91
N ASP A 229 -10.43 -7.14 -56.06
CA ASP A 229 -10.54 -6.36 -57.29
C ASP A 229 -9.20 -6.03 -58.00
N ASP A 230 -8.09 -6.56 -57.46
CA ASP A 230 -6.72 -6.51 -57.96
C ASP A 230 -6.10 -5.09 -58.00
N ASP A 231 -6.43 -4.22 -57.03
CA ASP A 231 -5.97 -2.83 -56.98
C ASP A 231 -4.72 -2.57 -56.10
N SER A 232 -4.24 -3.63 -55.42
CA SER A 232 -3.10 -3.64 -54.49
C SER A 232 -3.36 -3.15 -53.05
N TYR A 233 -4.60 -2.83 -52.70
CA TYR A 233 -5.11 -2.69 -51.33
C TYR A 233 -6.04 -3.88 -51.03
N GLY A 234 -6.25 -4.22 -49.76
CA GLY A 234 -7.07 -5.38 -49.42
C GLY A 234 -7.89 -5.17 -48.16
N ASP A 235 -8.94 -6.00 -48.01
CA ASP A 235 -9.91 -5.92 -46.93
C ASP A 235 -9.30 -6.27 -45.55
N ALA A 236 -9.34 -5.32 -44.62
CA ALA A 236 -8.92 -5.53 -43.24
C ALA A 236 -9.74 -6.62 -42.52
N ALA A 237 -11.02 -6.81 -42.89
CA ALA A 237 -11.90 -7.82 -42.32
C ALA A 237 -11.65 -9.23 -42.87
N VAL A 238 -10.94 -9.38 -43.99
CA VAL A 238 -10.64 -10.66 -44.62
C VAL A 238 -9.13 -10.84 -44.78
N SER A 239 -8.48 -11.23 -43.68
CA SER A 239 -7.03 -11.44 -43.63
C SER A 239 -6.64 -12.91 -43.43
N GLN A 240 -5.44 -13.27 -43.87
CA GLN A 240 -4.78 -14.53 -43.55
C GLN A 240 -3.28 -14.35 -43.30
N ILE A 241 -2.71 -15.28 -42.56
CA ILE A 241 -1.31 -15.26 -42.13
C ILE A 241 -0.50 -16.20 -43.05
N ALA A 242 0.59 -15.70 -43.66
CA ALA A 242 1.43 -16.51 -44.55
C ALA A 242 2.86 -15.95 -44.72
N CYS A 243 3.83 -16.84 -44.94
CA CYS A 243 5.24 -16.48 -45.14
C CYS A 243 5.51 -15.70 -46.44
N ALA A 244 4.65 -15.85 -47.44
CA ALA A 244 4.74 -15.16 -48.72
C ALA A 244 3.33 -14.76 -49.17
N GLN A 245 3.23 -13.67 -49.93
CA GLN A 245 1.98 -13.13 -50.46
C GLN A 245 1.11 -14.23 -51.08
N PRO A 246 -0.02 -14.59 -50.46
CA PRO A 246 -0.98 -15.49 -51.06
C PRO A 246 -1.55 -14.88 -52.35
N ILE A 247 -1.92 -15.73 -53.30
CA ILE A 247 -2.52 -15.26 -54.56
C ILE A 247 -3.89 -14.63 -54.24
N GLY A 248 -4.09 -13.36 -54.66
CA GLY A 248 -5.30 -12.58 -54.39
C GLY A 248 -5.34 -11.93 -53.01
N TYR A 249 -4.17 -11.74 -52.38
CA TYR A 249 -4.03 -11.03 -51.12
C TYR A 249 -2.84 -10.07 -51.19
N VAL A 250 -2.84 -8.97 -50.44
CA VAL A 250 -1.82 -7.91 -50.43
C VAL A 250 -1.50 -7.46 -48.99
N SER A 251 -0.35 -6.80 -48.80
CA SER A 251 0.11 -6.41 -47.46
C SER A 251 -0.48 -5.08 -46.98
N ASN A 252 -1.09 -4.29 -47.87
CA ASN A 252 -1.73 -3.04 -47.51
C ASN A 252 -3.22 -3.30 -47.23
N ASN A 253 -3.67 -3.01 -46.01
CA ASN A 253 -5.02 -3.28 -45.53
C ASN A 253 -5.98 -2.08 -45.61
N GLU A 254 -5.59 -1.02 -46.32
CA GLU A 254 -6.28 0.25 -46.31
C GLU A 254 -7.38 0.36 -47.39
N ASP A 255 -7.91 -0.77 -47.87
CA ASP A 255 -9.01 -0.77 -48.84
C ASP A 255 -10.35 -0.48 -48.13
N CYS A 256 -11.08 0.54 -48.59
CA CYS A 256 -12.38 0.89 -48.02
C CYS A 256 -13.57 0.24 -48.75
N ASP A 257 -13.38 -0.39 -49.90
CA ASP A 257 -14.37 -1.18 -50.65
C ASP A 257 -13.67 -2.18 -51.59
N ASP A 258 -13.36 -3.38 -51.06
CA ASP A 258 -12.67 -4.52 -51.73
C ASP A 258 -13.49 -5.15 -52.89
N THR A 259 -14.44 -4.41 -53.46
CA THR A 259 -15.20 -4.79 -54.65
C THR A 259 -15.14 -3.75 -55.78
N ASP A 260 -14.55 -2.58 -55.53
CA ASP A 260 -14.41 -1.47 -56.48
C ASP A 260 -12.97 -0.92 -56.54
N PRO A 261 -12.20 -1.19 -57.63
CA PRO A 261 -10.76 -0.90 -57.73
C PRO A 261 -10.45 0.61 -57.92
N ALA A 262 -11.42 1.46 -57.64
CA ALA A 262 -11.35 2.91 -57.64
C ALA A 262 -11.47 3.53 -56.24
N ARG A 263 -11.60 2.73 -55.18
CA ARG A 263 -11.85 3.19 -53.81
C ARG A 263 -10.80 2.69 -52.80
N PHE A 264 -9.65 3.35 -52.82
CA PHE A 264 -8.52 3.14 -51.90
C PHE A 264 -7.94 4.49 -51.42
N PRO A 265 -6.98 4.54 -50.47
CA PRO A 265 -6.49 5.79 -49.88
C PRO A 265 -5.93 6.76 -50.93
N GLY A 266 -6.45 7.98 -50.93
CA GLY A 266 -6.12 9.03 -51.92
C GLY A 266 -7.03 9.08 -53.15
N GLN A 267 -7.99 8.16 -53.30
CA GLN A 267 -9.10 8.24 -54.25
C GLN A 267 -10.43 7.81 -53.59
N GLY A 268 -11.00 8.68 -52.75
CA GLY A 268 -12.39 8.52 -52.28
C GLY A 268 -12.59 7.73 -50.98
N CYS A 269 -11.53 7.21 -50.35
CA CYS A 269 -11.55 6.74 -48.96
C CYS A 269 -11.11 7.87 -48.01
N SER A 270 -12.04 8.75 -47.62
CA SER A 270 -11.84 9.64 -46.47
C SER A 270 -12.79 9.18 -45.38
N THR A 271 -12.29 8.83 -44.20
CA THR A 271 -13.13 8.64 -43.01
C THR A 271 -13.54 9.97 -42.37
N VAL A 272 -13.00 11.08 -42.90
CA VAL A 272 -13.28 12.45 -42.47
C VAL A 272 -13.91 13.27 -43.59
N CYS A 273 -14.60 14.35 -43.23
CA CYS A 273 -15.15 15.31 -44.18
C CYS A 273 -14.10 15.86 -45.16
N SER A 274 -14.52 16.17 -46.40
CA SER A 274 -13.61 16.88 -47.30
C SER A 274 -13.41 18.32 -46.84
N ALA A 275 -12.24 18.91 -47.10
CA ALA A 275 -11.97 20.31 -46.75
C ALA A 275 -13.02 21.28 -47.35
N ALA A 276 -13.60 20.96 -48.51
CA ALA A 276 -14.66 21.75 -49.10
C ALA A 276 -16.01 21.62 -48.36
N ASP A 277 -16.28 20.45 -47.78
CA ASP A 277 -17.46 20.23 -46.93
C ASP A 277 -17.29 20.94 -45.58
N GLN A 278 -16.11 20.85 -44.98
CA GLN A 278 -15.73 21.56 -43.74
C GLN A 278 -15.87 23.08 -43.93
N ASP A 279 -15.19 23.65 -44.95
CA ASP A 279 -15.28 25.08 -45.29
C ASP A 279 -16.72 25.55 -45.50
N TRP A 280 -17.57 24.70 -46.10
CA TRP A 280 -18.96 25.04 -46.34
C TRP A 280 -19.80 24.98 -45.06
N ILE A 281 -19.61 23.94 -44.23
CA ILE A 281 -20.29 23.82 -42.93
C ILE A 281 -19.94 25.01 -42.04
N ASP A 282 -18.67 25.41 -41.97
CA ASP A 282 -18.21 26.55 -41.16
C ASP A 282 -18.85 27.86 -41.62
N GLN A 283 -18.92 28.08 -42.94
CA GLN A 283 -19.56 29.28 -43.49
C GLN A 283 -21.09 29.29 -43.39
N ASN A 284 -21.72 28.15 -43.09
CA ASN A 284 -23.19 27.97 -43.13
C ASN A 284 -23.74 27.25 -41.89
N GLN A 285 -23.01 27.29 -40.77
CA GLN A 285 -23.24 26.47 -39.58
C GLN A 285 -24.68 26.56 -39.06
N GLU A 286 -25.22 27.77 -38.88
CA GLU A 286 -26.59 27.99 -38.41
C GLU A 286 -27.64 27.39 -39.38
N THR A 287 -27.42 27.53 -40.69
CA THR A 287 -28.36 27.02 -41.71
C THR A 287 -28.30 25.49 -41.76
N TYR A 288 -27.10 24.93 -41.68
CA TYR A 288 -26.87 23.49 -41.74
C TYR A 288 -27.41 22.78 -40.48
N MET A 289 -27.08 23.26 -39.28
CA MET A 289 -27.53 22.66 -38.02
C MET A 289 -29.05 22.77 -37.84
N ASN A 290 -29.67 23.89 -38.22
CA ASN A 290 -31.13 24.02 -38.19
C ASN A 290 -31.82 23.05 -39.16
N PHE A 291 -31.21 22.79 -40.33
CA PHE A 291 -31.75 21.82 -41.27
C PHE A 291 -31.63 20.39 -40.75
N VAL A 292 -30.46 20.01 -40.23
CA VAL A 292 -30.22 18.67 -39.68
C VAL A 292 -31.11 18.41 -38.47
N ALA A 293 -31.19 19.35 -37.53
CA ALA A 293 -32.07 19.23 -36.36
C ALA A 293 -33.56 19.14 -36.77
N GLY A 294 -33.98 19.93 -37.76
CA GLY A 294 -35.33 19.87 -38.30
C GLY A 294 -35.66 18.54 -38.99
N ALA A 295 -34.71 18.01 -39.78
CA ALA A 295 -34.84 16.71 -40.43
C ALA A 295 -34.92 15.57 -39.41
N PHE A 296 -34.02 15.56 -38.42
CA PHE A 296 -34.00 14.56 -37.35
C PHE A 296 -35.27 14.61 -36.49
N GLN A 297 -35.68 15.80 -36.04
CA GLN A 297 -36.88 15.98 -35.23
C GLN A 297 -38.17 15.59 -35.99
N GLY A 298 -38.28 15.95 -37.27
CA GLY A 298 -39.40 15.53 -38.11
C GLY A 298 -39.47 14.02 -38.25
N CYS A 299 -38.34 13.39 -38.57
CA CYS A 299 -38.20 11.95 -38.68
C CYS A 299 -38.45 11.21 -37.35
N LEU A 300 -38.09 11.81 -36.22
CA LEU A 300 -38.34 11.27 -34.88
C LEU A 300 -39.84 11.23 -34.57
N LEU A 301 -40.58 12.28 -34.91
CA LEU A 301 -42.03 12.34 -34.75
C LEU A 301 -42.77 11.33 -35.64
N ASP A 302 -42.32 11.17 -36.89
CA ASP A 302 -42.95 10.27 -37.86
C ASP A 302 -42.67 8.77 -37.57
N ASN A 303 -41.58 8.47 -36.85
CA ASN A 303 -41.18 7.10 -36.50
C ASN A 303 -41.44 6.76 -35.02
N GLY A 304 -42.35 7.46 -34.36
CA GLY A 304 -42.80 7.12 -33.00
C GLY A 304 -41.69 7.23 -31.95
N PHE A 305 -40.81 8.23 -32.08
CA PHE A 305 -39.66 8.50 -31.21
C PHE A 305 -38.55 7.43 -31.22
N SER A 306 -38.51 6.56 -32.23
CA SER A 306 -37.38 5.65 -32.41
C SER A 306 -36.16 6.39 -32.95
N ILE A 307 -35.12 6.54 -32.12
CA ILE A 307 -33.87 7.22 -32.47
C ILE A 307 -33.17 6.55 -33.68
N PRO A 308 -33.00 5.21 -33.74
CA PRO A 308 -32.37 4.58 -34.90
C PRO A 308 -33.16 4.74 -36.21
N ALA A 309 -34.50 4.74 -36.12
CA ALA A 309 -35.36 4.97 -37.29
C ALA A 309 -35.36 6.44 -37.71
N ALA A 310 -35.26 7.36 -36.76
CA ALA A 310 -35.14 8.79 -37.01
C ALA A 310 -33.83 9.13 -37.72
N ARG A 311 -32.71 8.52 -37.30
CA ARG A 311 -31.41 8.63 -37.96
C ARG A 311 -31.47 8.20 -39.43
N ALA A 312 -31.94 6.99 -39.70
CA ALA A 312 -32.04 6.47 -41.06
C ALA A 312 -32.97 7.30 -41.97
N CYS A 313 -34.04 7.87 -41.40
CA CYS A 313 -34.93 8.77 -42.12
C CYS A 313 -34.27 10.13 -42.39
N ALA A 314 -33.57 10.71 -41.41
CA ALA A 314 -32.91 12.01 -41.54
C ALA A 314 -31.73 11.97 -42.53
N GLU A 315 -31.03 10.83 -42.58
CA GLU A 315 -29.98 10.55 -43.57
C GLU A 315 -30.53 10.64 -45.01
N ALA A 316 -31.68 10.02 -45.28
CA ALA A 316 -32.34 10.11 -46.58
C ALA A 316 -32.79 11.55 -46.93
N VAL A 317 -33.25 12.33 -45.95
CA VAL A 317 -33.63 13.74 -46.16
C VAL A 317 -32.42 14.61 -46.51
N LEU A 318 -31.27 14.35 -45.88
CA LEU A 318 -30.01 15.06 -46.16
C LEU A 318 -29.46 14.70 -47.55
N GLU A 319 -29.53 13.43 -47.94
CA GLU A 319 -29.16 12.99 -49.29
C GLU A 319 -30.03 13.64 -50.38
N GLU A 320 -31.34 13.79 -50.15
CA GLU A 320 -32.23 14.52 -51.06
C GLU A 320 -31.83 16.00 -51.17
N ALA A 321 -31.50 16.65 -50.05
CA ALA A 321 -31.06 18.05 -50.02
C ALA A 321 -29.71 18.25 -50.73
N GLN A 322 -28.82 17.26 -50.67
CA GLN A 322 -27.56 17.22 -51.40
C GLN A 322 -27.78 17.13 -52.90
N LEU A 323 -28.68 16.24 -53.35
CA LEU A 323 -29.02 16.07 -54.77
C LEU A 323 -29.70 17.31 -55.37
N GLU A 324 -30.47 18.05 -54.57
CA GLU A 324 -31.09 19.31 -54.97
C GLU A 324 -30.11 20.50 -54.98
N GLY A 325 -28.92 20.31 -54.40
CA GLY A 325 -27.88 21.35 -54.28
C GLY A 325 -28.19 22.40 -53.21
N SER A 326 -29.16 22.13 -52.32
CA SER A 326 -29.53 23.02 -51.21
C SER A 326 -28.51 22.92 -50.06
N ILE A 327 -27.90 21.74 -49.89
CA ILE A 327 -26.82 21.48 -48.91
C ILE A 327 -25.73 20.68 -49.64
N PRO A 328 -24.68 21.33 -50.17
CA PRO A 328 -23.63 20.68 -50.95
C PRO A 328 -22.57 20.03 -50.03
N VAL A 329 -23.01 19.23 -49.07
CA VAL A 329 -22.16 18.51 -48.10
C VAL A 329 -22.16 17.03 -48.44
N GLY A 330 -21.02 16.35 -48.34
CA GLY A 330 -20.89 14.93 -48.61
C GLY A 330 -21.63 14.01 -47.61
N GLN A 331 -22.02 12.82 -48.08
CA GLN A 331 -22.76 11.80 -47.31
C GLN A 331 -22.06 11.40 -45.99
N LEU A 332 -20.72 11.34 -45.99
CA LEU A 332 -19.91 11.05 -44.79
C LEU A 332 -20.06 12.12 -43.70
N CYS A 333 -20.14 13.40 -44.08
CA CYS A 333 -20.34 14.49 -43.11
C CYS A 333 -21.77 14.50 -42.55
N HIS A 334 -22.74 14.05 -43.34
CA HIS A 334 -24.10 13.87 -42.86
C HIS A 334 -24.17 12.78 -41.78
N SER A 335 -23.49 11.64 -41.98
CA SER A 335 -23.45 10.59 -40.96
C SER A 335 -22.81 11.06 -39.66
N CYS A 336 -21.68 11.79 -39.71
CA CYS A 336 -21.02 12.31 -38.50
C CYS A 336 -21.94 13.21 -37.65
N VAL A 337 -22.71 14.10 -38.29
CA VAL A 337 -23.59 15.03 -37.57
C VAL A 337 -24.82 14.29 -37.02
N LEU A 338 -25.31 13.28 -37.74
CA LEU A 338 -26.43 12.46 -37.28
C LEU A 338 -26.05 11.58 -36.08
N ASP A 339 -24.81 11.07 -36.03
CA ASP A 339 -24.30 10.32 -34.87
C ASP A 339 -24.23 11.21 -33.62
N ARG A 340 -23.83 12.48 -33.78
CA ARG A 340 -23.91 13.47 -32.70
C ARG A 340 -25.35 13.66 -32.23
N MET A 341 -26.31 13.83 -33.16
CA MET A 341 -27.72 14.00 -32.79
C MET A 341 -28.28 12.77 -32.08
N GLU A 342 -27.95 11.56 -32.53
CA GLU A 342 -28.33 10.33 -31.84
C GLU A 342 -27.81 10.30 -30.40
N CYS A 343 -26.54 10.66 -30.17
CA CYS A 343 -25.96 10.78 -28.82
C CYS A 343 -26.66 11.84 -27.96
N LEU A 344 -27.01 13.00 -28.53
CA LEU A 344 -27.73 14.05 -27.80
C LEU A 344 -29.07 13.55 -27.27
N PHE A 345 -29.83 12.84 -28.11
CA PHE A 345 -31.16 12.35 -27.77
C PHE A 345 -31.14 11.09 -26.90
N SER A 346 -30.07 10.31 -26.92
CA SER A 346 -29.93 9.09 -26.11
C SER A 346 -29.25 9.35 -24.75
N SER A 347 -28.26 10.25 -24.69
CA SER A 347 -27.36 10.37 -23.54
C SER A 347 -27.42 11.73 -22.82
N CYS A 348 -27.74 12.83 -23.51
CA CYS A 348 -27.70 14.19 -22.94
C CYS A 348 -29.04 14.93 -22.87
N LEU A 349 -30.14 14.28 -23.27
CA LEU A 349 -31.45 14.93 -23.41
C LEU A 349 -31.95 15.58 -22.11
N SER A 350 -31.72 14.95 -20.95
CA SER A 350 -32.17 15.43 -19.65
C SER A 350 -31.47 16.72 -19.21
N GLN A 351 -30.17 16.83 -19.47
CA GLN A 351 -29.36 18.02 -19.19
C GLN A 351 -29.66 19.16 -20.16
N CYS A 352 -30.15 18.84 -21.36
CA CYS A 352 -30.47 19.80 -22.41
C CYS A 352 -31.92 20.33 -22.38
N VAL A 353 -32.75 19.94 -21.41
CA VAL A 353 -34.14 20.43 -21.26
C VAL A 353 -34.21 21.94 -21.02
N GLY A 354 -33.18 22.53 -20.40
CA GLY A 354 -33.04 23.99 -20.20
C GLY A 354 -32.66 24.77 -21.46
N GLY A 355 -32.44 24.08 -22.59
CA GLY A 355 -31.95 24.62 -23.84
C GLY A 355 -30.53 24.15 -24.16
N PHE A 356 -30.21 24.09 -25.45
CA PHE A 356 -28.92 23.59 -25.96
C PHE A 356 -27.69 24.42 -25.53
N GLY A 357 -27.89 25.63 -24.99
CA GLY A 357 -26.83 26.49 -24.45
C GLY A 357 -26.78 26.57 -22.92
N SER A 358 -27.49 25.68 -22.21
CA SER A 358 -27.40 25.62 -20.74
C SER A 358 -26.10 24.94 -20.30
N ALA A 359 -25.50 25.40 -19.20
CA ALA A 359 -24.18 24.92 -18.75
C ALA A 359 -24.10 23.39 -18.64
N GLY A 360 -25.11 22.75 -18.02
CA GLY A 360 -25.16 21.29 -17.91
C GLY A 360 -25.37 20.55 -19.25
N CYS A 361 -26.03 21.18 -20.22
CA CYS A 361 -26.14 20.63 -21.57
C CYS A 361 -24.78 20.68 -22.28
N VAL A 362 -24.12 21.83 -22.25
CA VAL A 362 -22.80 22.01 -22.89
C VAL A 362 -21.80 21.01 -22.32
N GLU A 363 -21.72 20.88 -21.00
CA GLU A 363 -20.83 19.94 -20.31
C GLU A 363 -21.10 18.47 -20.69
N CYS A 364 -22.38 18.04 -20.70
CA CYS A 364 -22.72 16.66 -21.08
C CYS A 364 -22.33 16.35 -22.53
N VAL A 365 -22.60 17.29 -23.45
CA VAL A 365 -22.37 17.14 -24.88
C VAL A 365 -20.87 17.09 -25.19
N GLN A 366 -20.10 17.97 -24.57
CA GLN A 366 -18.64 17.99 -24.70
C GLN A 366 -17.99 16.69 -24.21
N LEU A 367 -18.45 16.14 -23.09
CA LEU A 367 -17.88 14.92 -22.52
C LEU A 367 -18.25 13.65 -23.31
N ASN A 368 -19.50 13.55 -23.79
CA ASN A 368 -20.04 12.28 -24.25
C ASN A 368 -20.27 12.20 -25.76
N CYS A 369 -20.59 13.33 -26.42
CA CYS A 369 -21.08 13.33 -27.80
C CYS A 369 -20.11 13.99 -28.78
N ASP A 370 -19.32 14.96 -28.33
CA ASP A 370 -18.40 15.72 -29.15
C ASP A 370 -17.10 14.98 -29.52
N PRO A 371 -16.49 14.12 -28.69
CA PRO A 371 -15.23 13.46 -29.05
C PRO A 371 -15.34 12.58 -30.31
N ALA A 372 -16.43 11.83 -30.47
CA ALA A 372 -16.67 11.02 -31.67
C ALA A 372 -17.05 11.88 -32.88
N TYR A 373 -17.83 12.94 -32.65
CA TYR A 373 -18.27 13.88 -33.67
C TYR A 373 -17.12 14.71 -34.27
N ILE A 374 -16.25 15.27 -33.43
CA ILE A 374 -15.08 16.08 -33.79
C ILE A 374 -14.09 15.24 -34.60
N ASN A 375 -13.81 14.01 -34.13
CA ASN A 375 -12.97 13.05 -34.85
C ASN A 375 -13.54 12.66 -36.22
N CYS A 376 -14.86 12.47 -36.31
CA CYS A 376 -15.54 12.13 -37.57
C CYS A 376 -15.53 13.30 -38.57
N LEU A 377 -15.67 14.54 -38.09
CA LEU A 377 -15.54 15.72 -38.95
C LEU A 377 -14.10 16.05 -39.34
N GLY A 378 -13.09 15.47 -38.68
CA GLY A 378 -11.68 15.78 -38.91
C GLY A 378 -11.27 17.16 -38.41
N LEU A 379 -11.98 17.68 -37.41
CA LEU A 379 -11.62 18.93 -36.73
C LEU A 379 -10.64 18.59 -35.61
N THR A 380 -9.58 19.39 -35.46
CA THR A 380 -8.60 19.22 -34.38
C THR A 380 -8.81 20.34 -33.37
N ASP A 381 -8.93 19.98 -32.11
CA ASP A 381 -8.83 20.87 -30.94
C ASP A 381 -7.36 20.79 -30.52
N ALA A 382 -6.57 21.80 -30.89
CA ALA A 382 -5.12 21.74 -30.82
C ALA A 382 -4.56 22.12 -29.44
N ASP A 383 -5.35 22.75 -28.57
CA ASP A 383 -4.96 23.14 -27.22
C ASP A 383 -5.81 22.50 -26.10
N GLY A 384 -6.91 21.83 -26.44
CA GLY A 384 -7.69 20.95 -25.57
C GLY A 384 -8.80 21.64 -24.77
N ASP A 385 -9.26 22.82 -25.19
CA ASP A 385 -10.30 23.58 -24.49
C ASP A 385 -11.75 23.22 -24.89
N GLY A 386 -11.89 22.31 -25.85
CA GLY A 386 -13.17 21.85 -26.37
C GLY A 386 -13.71 22.67 -27.54
N TRP A 387 -12.98 23.66 -28.03
CA TRP A 387 -13.24 24.40 -29.27
C TRP A 387 -12.24 23.96 -30.35
N THR A 388 -12.69 23.99 -31.61
CA THR A 388 -11.88 23.52 -32.74
C THR A 388 -11.49 24.70 -33.62
N SER A 389 -10.37 24.60 -34.33
CA SER A 389 -9.81 25.58 -35.29
C SER A 389 -10.76 26.40 -36.18
N GLY A 390 -11.97 25.93 -36.48
CA GLY A 390 -12.99 26.67 -37.25
C GLY A 390 -13.89 27.60 -36.43
N SER A 391 -13.97 27.41 -35.11
CA SER A 391 -14.80 28.19 -34.17
C SER A 391 -13.97 28.85 -33.07
N ASP A 392 -12.75 28.38 -32.84
CA ASP A 392 -11.76 28.97 -31.94
C ASP A 392 -11.03 30.13 -32.62
N CYS A 393 -10.89 31.27 -31.95
CA CYS A 393 -10.16 32.42 -32.49
C CYS A 393 -8.63 32.33 -32.28
N ASP A 394 -8.14 31.44 -31.41
CA ASP A 394 -6.71 31.14 -31.21
C ASP A 394 -6.50 29.67 -30.76
N ASP A 395 -6.60 28.74 -31.73
CA ASP A 395 -6.45 27.26 -31.67
C ASP A 395 -5.07 26.75 -31.17
N ALA A 396 -4.32 27.58 -30.46
CA ALA A 396 -3.08 27.22 -29.81
C ALA A 396 -3.03 27.72 -28.35
N ASN A 397 -4.13 28.30 -27.85
CA ASN A 397 -4.25 28.87 -26.53
C ASN A 397 -5.64 28.59 -25.92
N PRO A 398 -5.72 27.71 -24.90
CA PRO A 398 -6.99 27.22 -24.35
C PRO A 398 -7.78 28.26 -23.54
N ASP A 399 -7.27 29.49 -23.43
CA ASP A 399 -7.92 30.63 -22.77
C ASP A 399 -8.59 31.58 -23.79
N ARG A 400 -8.78 31.16 -25.05
CA ARG A 400 -9.18 32.05 -26.16
C ARG A 400 -10.25 31.47 -27.08
N TYR A 401 -11.41 31.22 -26.49
CA TYR A 401 -12.52 30.60 -27.17
C TYR A 401 -13.81 31.42 -27.07
N PRO A 402 -14.81 31.18 -27.95
CA PRO A 402 -16.09 31.85 -27.88
C PRO A 402 -16.75 31.77 -26.50
N GLY A 403 -16.94 32.93 -25.84
CA GLY A 403 -17.54 33.02 -24.51
C GLY A 403 -16.58 32.86 -23.32
N ALA A 404 -15.26 32.83 -23.55
CA ALA A 404 -14.27 32.91 -22.49
C ALA A 404 -14.39 34.22 -21.66
N PRO A 405 -13.94 34.26 -20.40
CA PRO A 405 -13.84 35.52 -19.66
C PRO A 405 -12.75 36.44 -20.24
N GLU A 406 -13.08 37.71 -20.48
CA GLU A 406 -12.13 38.72 -20.95
C GLU A 406 -11.07 39.06 -19.90
N GLN A 407 -9.82 39.20 -20.36
CA GLN A 407 -8.70 39.71 -19.55
C GLN A 407 -8.26 41.06 -20.11
N CYS A 408 -7.68 41.95 -19.29
CA CYS A 408 -7.14 43.23 -19.80
C CYS A 408 -5.76 43.00 -20.48
N ASP A 409 -5.70 42.18 -21.52
CA ASP A 409 -4.49 41.85 -22.28
C ASP A 409 -4.49 42.42 -23.71
N ALA A 410 -5.52 43.21 -24.04
CA ALA A 410 -5.78 43.80 -25.36
C ALA A 410 -6.02 42.76 -26.46
N ILE A 411 -6.51 41.59 -26.08
CA ILE A 411 -6.85 40.49 -26.97
C ILE A 411 -8.30 40.10 -26.71
N ASP A 412 -9.03 39.85 -27.78
CA ASP A 412 -10.41 39.40 -27.76
C ASP A 412 -10.43 37.92 -27.32
N ASN A 413 -10.52 37.67 -26.01
CA ASN A 413 -10.46 36.31 -25.45
C ASN A 413 -11.74 35.53 -25.75
N ASN A 414 -12.88 36.21 -25.85
CA ASN A 414 -14.21 35.63 -26.00
C ASN A 414 -14.72 35.58 -27.44
N CYS A 415 -13.89 36.04 -28.39
CA CYS A 415 -14.10 36.06 -29.83
C CYS A 415 -15.37 36.83 -30.27
N ASP A 416 -15.87 37.80 -29.49
CA ASP A 416 -17.09 38.57 -29.80
C ASP A 416 -16.84 39.80 -30.71
N GLY A 417 -15.58 40.10 -31.00
CA GLY A 417 -15.14 41.18 -31.86
C GLY A 417 -14.94 42.52 -31.15
N GLN A 418 -15.08 42.56 -29.83
CA GLN A 418 -14.61 43.65 -28.99
C GLN A 418 -13.30 43.23 -28.31
N VAL A 419 -12.65 44.16 -27.60
CA VAL A 419 -11.43 43.84 -26.85
C VAL A 419 -11.59 44.37 -25.42
N ASP A 420 -11.36 43.51 -24.43
CA ASP A 420 -11.34 43.78 -22.98
C ASP A 420 -12.67 44.33 -22.42
N GLU A 421 -13.83 43.90 -22.92
CA GLU A 421 -15.14 44.36 -22.45
C GLU A 421 -15.55 43.69 -21.15
N GLY A 422 -15.77 44.51 -20.12
CA GLY A 422 -16.13 43.98 -18.81
C GLY A 422 -14.94 43.39 -18.05
N ALA A 423 -13.76 43.28 -18.65
CA ALA A 423 -12.49 43.09 -17.97
C ALA A 423 -12.11 44.37 -17.21
N GLN A 424 -11.72 44.24 -15.94
CA GLN A 424 -11.25 45.36 -15.13
C GLN A 424 -10.13 44.90 -14.20
N ASN A 425 -8.99 45.59 -14.22
CA ASN A 425 -7.98 45.46 -13.16
C ASN A 425 -8.33 46.42 -12.01
N THR A 426 -8.06 46.03 -10.77
CA THR A 426 -8.17 46.95 -9.64
C THR A 426 -6.82 47.63 -9.43
N TRP A 427 -6.80 48.96 -9.55
CA TRP A 427 -5.62 49.80 -9.36
C TRP A 427 -5.68 50.52 -8.02
N TYR A 428 -4.64 50.37 -7.22
CA TYR A 428 -4.51 50.97 -5.90
C TYR A 428 -3.61 52.20 -5.99
N PRO A 429 -4.00 53.36 -5.41
CA PRO A 429 -3.12 54.51 -5.35
C PRO A 429 -1.89 54.17 -4.50
N ASP A 430 -0.71 54.46 -5.04
CA ASP A 430 0.62 54.28 -4.43
C ASP A 430 1.19 55.69 -4.16
N MET A 431 0.95 56.19 -2.95
CA MET A 431 1.18 57.60 -2.64
C MET A 431 2.65 57.91 -2.32
N ASP A 432 3.45 56.91 -1.95
CA ASP A 432 4.86 57.08 -1.64
C ASP A 432 5.83 56.52 -2.70
N GLY A 433 5.30 55.77 -3.68
CA GLY A 433 5.95 55.35 -4.90
C GLY A 433 6.83 54.11 -4.75
N ASP A 434 6.53 53.23 -3.80
CA ASP A 434 7.31 52.02 -3.56
C ASP A 434 6.82 50.79 -4.34
N GLY A 435 5.67 50.91 -5.02
CA GLY A 435 5.08 49.89 -5.87
C GLY A 435 3.95 49.10 -5.20
N PHE A 436 3.66 49.32 -3.91
CA PHE A 436 2.48 48.82 -3.23
C PHE A 436 1.50 49.98 -3.00
N GLY A 437 0.19 49.74 -3.09
CA GLY A 437 -0.83 50.79 -2.97
C GLY A 437 -1.87 50.47 -1.91
N ASP A 438 -2.66 51.45 -1.49
CA ASP A 438 -3.70 51.27 -0.46
C ASP A 438 -4.85 50.38 -0.95
N MET A 439 -4.93 49.16 -0.41
CA MET A 439 -5.98 48.17 -0.69
C MET A 439 -7.42 48.70 -0.59
N ASN A 440 -7.64 49.75 0.21
CA ASN A 440 -8.97 50.30 0.48
C ASN A 440 -9.39 51.41 -0.49
N ALA A 441 -8.49 51.83 -1.37
CA ALA A 441 -8.70 52.92 -2.32
C ALA A 441 -8.65 52.45 -3.78
N GLY A 442 -8.81 51.15 -4.01
CA GLY A 442 -8.81 50.53 -5.34
C GLY A 442 -9.85 51.12 -6.29
N VAL A 443 -9.46 51.33 -7.53
CA VAL A 443 -10.32 51.78 -8.63
C VAL A 443 -10.21 50.81 -9.81
N GLU A 444 -11.36 50.41 -10.36
CA GLU A 444 -11.42 49.46 -11.47
C GLU A 444 -11.18 50.16 -12.82
N ALA A 445 -10.18 49.70 -13.58
CA ALA A 445 -9.87 50.13 -14.95
C ALA A 445 -8.91 49.12 -15.62
N CYS A 446 -8.92 48.99 -16.95
CA CYS A 446 -7.90 48.17 -17.62
C CYS A 446 -6.51 48.83 -17.65
N ASP A 447 -6.47 50.15 -17.85
CA ASP A 447 -5.23 50.94 -17.78
C ASP A 447 -5.11 51.66 -16.42
N ALA A 448 -3.87 51.81 -15.94
CA ALA A 448 -3.56 52.59 -14.74
C ALA A 448 -4.17 54.01 -14.84
N PRO A 449 -5.06 54.41 -13.91
CA PRO A 449 -5.69 55.73 -13.92
C PRO A 449 -4.67 56.89 -13.85
N GLY A 450 -3.48 56.62 -13.33
CA GLY A 450 -2.32 57.53 -13.30
C GLY A 450 -1.04 56.79 -12.91
N PRO A 451 0.14 57.43 -13.05
CA PRO A 451 1.42 56.84 -12.64
C PRO A 451 1.58 56.65 -11.11
N GLU A 452 0.69 57.24 -10.32
CA GLU A 452 0.57 57.08 -8.87
C GLU A 452 -0.33 55.90 -8.46
N PHE A 453 -0.49 54.89 -9.32
CA PHE A 453 -1.29 53.70 -9.05
C PHE A 453 -0.50 52.42 -9.39
N THR A 454 -0.72 51.38 -8.61
CA THR A 454 -0.14 50.04 -8.77
C THR A 454 -1.22 48.96 -8.72
N THR A 455 -0.95 47.78 -9.27
CA THR A 455 -1.85 46.62 -9.19
C THR A 455 -1.70 45.84 -7.89
N ASP A 456 -0.63 46.10 -7.13
CA ASP A 456 -0.34 45.41 -5.87
C ASP A 456 -0.87 46.25 -4.69
N GLY A 457 -2.04 45.89 -4.17
CA GLY A 457 -2.73 46.64 -3.12
C GLY A 457 -2.22 46.37 -1.70
N HIS A 458 -1.06 45.74 -1.54
CA HIS A 458 -0.62 45.23 -0.23
C HIS A 458 0.26 46.21 0.56
N ASP A 459 0.04 47.53 0.43
CA ASP A 459 0.74 48.49 1.28
C ASP A 459 0.09 48.62 2.65
N CYS A 460 0.87 48.36 3.70
CA CYS A 460 0.39 48.49 5.08
C CYS A 460 0.62 49.89 5.69
N ASP A 461 1.36 50.79 5.03
CA ASP A 461 1.45 52.22 5.34
C ASP A 461 1.79 53.02 4.07
N ASP A 462 0.75 53.38 3.30
CA ASP A 462 0.74 54.16 2.04
C ASP A 462 1.29 55.61 2.17
N THR A 463 2.06 55.89 3.22
CA THR A 463 2.78 57.15 3.39
C THR A 463 4.28 56.96 3.66
N ASN A 464 4.75 55.71 3.75
CA ASN A 464 6.12 55.36 4.08
C ASN A 464 6.68 54.20 3.21
N PRO A 465 7.63 54.52 2.28
CA PRO A 465 8.06 53.62 1.19
C PRO A 465 9.02 52.50 1.64
N ASN A 466 9.01 52.13 2.93
CA ASN A 466 9.83 51.08 3.52
C ASN A 466 9.01 50.09 4.35
N VAL A 467 7.67 50.15 4.31
CA VAL A 467 6.78 49.38 5.18
C VAL A 467 5.73 48.66 4.33
N PHE A 468 6.18 47.59 3.69
CA PHE A 468 5.40 46.73 2.80
C PHE A 468 5.74 45.24 3.04
N PRO A 469 4.97 44.27 2.54
CA PRO A 469 4.88 42.90 3.07
C PRO A 469 6.21 42.12 3.11
N ALA A 470 7.14 42.42 2.21
CA ALA A 470 8.41 41.69 2.11
C ALA A 470 9.49 42.13 3.14
N GLN A 471 9.29 43.20 3.93
CA GLN A 471 10.29 43.70 4.89
C GLN A 471 9.82 43.79 6.35
N GLY A 472 8.69 43.16 6.67
CA GLY A 472 8.27 42.93 8.05
C GLY A 472 7.40 44.06 8.59
N CYS A 473 6.09 43.85 8.48
CA CYS A 473 5.09 44.63 9.20
C CYS A 473 5.32 44.43 10.72
N PRO A 474 5.67 45.48 11.48
CA PRO A 474 6.00 45.32 12.88
C PRO A 474 4.72 45.27 13.71
N GLY A 475 4.14 44.07 13.82
CA GLY A 475 3.12 43.69 14.80
C GLY A 475 1.79 44.43 14.71
N LEU A 476 0.74 43.72 14.30
CA LEU A 476 -0.49 43.49 15.09
C LEU A 476 -1.56 42.80 14.22
N GLU A 477 -2.15 41.76 14.82
CA GLU A 477 -3.54 41.30 14.68
C GLU A 477 -3.96 40.48 13.43
N CYS A 478 -4.62 39.35 13.69
CA CYS A 478 -5.39 38.60 12.72
C CYS A 478 -6.46 39.57 12.16
N GLY A 479 -6.36 39.97 10.90
CA GLY A 479 -7.16 41.07 10.35
C GLY A 479 -8.52 40.62 9.83
N PHE A 480 -9.59 41.16 10.41
CA PHE A 480 -10.98 40.94 10.01
C PHE A 480 -11.29 41.67 8.68
N PHE A 481 -11.48 40.95 7.57
CA PHE A 481 -11.97 41.52 6.29
C PHE A 481 -13.03 40.60 5.66
N TYR A 482 -14.20 41.17 5.33
CA TYR A 482 -15.35 40.53 4.64
C TYR A 482 -15.93 39.23 5.23
N GLY A 483 -15.64 38.89 6.49
CA GLY A 483 -16.36 37.81 7.19
C GLY A 483 -15.89 36.39 6.87
N VAL A 484 -14.65 36.22 6.39
CA VAL A 484 -13.96 34.91 6.36
C VAL A 484 -12.52 35.09 6.86
N ASP A 485 -12.08 34.26 7.81
CA ASP A 485 -10.73 34.28 8.39
C ASP A 485 -9.73 33.63 7.44
N GLN A 486 -8.75 34.39 6.95
CA GLN A 486 -7.62 33.88 6.17
C GLN A 486 -6.32 34.52 6.68
N GLY A 487 -5.67 33.83 7.61
CA GLY A 487 -4.33 34.12 8.12
C GLY A 487 -3.72 32.86 8.76
N THR A 488 -2.43 32.61 8.53
CA THR A 488 -1.74 31.45 9.14
C THR A 488 -1.22 31.80 10.53
N CYS A 489 -1.90 31.30 11.56
CA CYS A 489 -1.35 31.21 12.90
C CYS A 489 -0.41 29.99 12.94
N GLY A 490 0.87 30.18 13.28
CA GLY A 490 1.87 29.10 13.18
C GLY A 490 1.57 27.82 13.97
N SER A 491 0.65 27.84 14.94
CA SER A 491 0.22 26.67 15.74
C SER A 491 -1.18 26.82 16.37
N GLY A 492 -2.15 27.45 15.68
CA GLY A 492 -3.48 27.71 16.24
C GLY A 492 -4.49 28.19 15.18
N ILE A 493 -5.71 28.51 15.60
CA ILE A 493 -6.76 29.11 14.75
C ILE A 493 -6.95 30.60 15.04
N CYS A 494 -7.44 31.31 14.04
CA CYS A 494 -7.74 32.73 14.13
C CYS A 494 -9.20 32.87 14.62
N GLU A 495 -9.40 33.36 15.85
CA GLU A 495 -10.75 33.57 16.39
C GLU A 495 -10.89 35.01 16.89
N ASN A 496 -11.84 35.77 16.33
CA ASN A 496 -12.08 37.18 16.68
C ASN A 496 -10.83 38.08 16.62
N GLY A 497 -9.93 37.83 15.67
CA GLY A 497 -8.73 38.65 15.47
C GLY A 497 -7.54 38.30 16.37
N VAL A 498 -7.62 37.19 17.12
CA VAL A 498 -6.57 36.70 18.01
C VAL A 498 -6.21 35.26 17.63
N CYS A 499 -4.91 34.94 17.57
CA CYS A 499 -4.50 33.55 17.43
C CYS A 499 -4.75 32.80 18.74
N VAL A 500 -5.64 31.81 18.71
CA VAL A 500 -5.96 30.91 19.83
C VAL A 500 -5.26 29.57 19.61
N PRO A 501 -4.59 28.98 20.61
CA PRO A 501 -3.99 27.64 20.50
C PRO A 501 -5.06 26.56 20.26
N CYS A 502 -4.69 25.48 19.56
CA CYS A 502 -5.54 24.29 19.47
C CYS A 502 -5.46 23.51 20.77
N GLU A 503 -6.48 23.65 21.61
CA GLU A 503 -6.63 22.95 22.88
C GLU A 503 -8.03 22.33 22.91
N ASP A 504 -8.16 21.14 23.49
CA ASP A 504 -9.45 20.48 23.78
C ASP A 504 -9.75 20.78 25.25
N ASN A 505 -10.45 21.89 25.50
CA ASN A 505 -10.51 22.50 26.81
C ASN A 505 -11.63 21.90 27.69
N ASP A 506 -12.60 21.22 27.11
CA ASP A 506 -13.65 20.48 27.82
C ASP A 506 -13.50 18.94 27.79
N GLN A 507 -12.57 18.42 27.00
CA GLN A 507 -12.12 17.02 26.94
C GLN A 507 -13.12 16.06 26.29
N ASP A 508 -13.86 16.49 25.27
CA ASP A 508 -14.71 15.61 24.46
C ASP A 508 -13.98 14.92 23.30
N GLY A 509 -12.75 15.36 23.00
CA GLY A 509 -11.89 14.80 21.97
C GLY A 509 -11.90 15.57 20.64
N PHE A 510 -12.68 16.65 20.54
CA PHE A 510 -12.58 17.64 19.48
C PHE A 510 -11.88 18.89 20.03
N THR A 511 -11.01 19.48 19.23
CA THR A 511 -10.44 20.79 19.56
C THR A 511 -11.23 21.87 18.83
N ASN A 512 -11.14 23.11 19.29
CA ASN A 512 -11.57 24.29 18.52
C ASN A 512 -11.06 24.31 17.06
N CYS A 513 -9.91 23.67 16.78
CA CYS A 513 -9.33 23.55 15.44
C CYS A 513 -9.93 22.41 14.60
N ASP A 514 -10.59 21.44 15.21
CA ASP A 514 -11.24 20.28 14.57
C ASP A 514 -12.74 20.53 14.28
N GLY A 515 -13.20 21.77 14.44
CA GLY A 515 -14.57 22.19 14.11
C GLY A 515 -15.52 22.30 15.31
N ASP A 516 -15.01 22.17 16.54
CA ASP A 516 -15.79 22.40 17.76
C ASP A 516 -16.26 23.87 17.86
N CYS A 517 -17.58 24.06 17.93
CA CYS A 517 -18.24 25.34 17.99
C CYS A 517 -18.45 25.88 19.43
N ASP A 518 -18.21 25.09 20.48
CA ASP A 518 -18.11 25.54 21.87
C ASP A 518 -17.14 24.66 22.69
N ASP A 519 -15.84 24.90 22.50
CA ASP A 519 -14.67 24.25 23.15
C ASP A 519 -14.63 24.34 24.70
N ASN A 520 -15.68 24.83 25.34
CA ASN A 520 -15.85 24.81 26.79
C ASN A 520 -17.03 23.95 27.25
N ASN A 521 -17.70 23.28 26.34
CA ASN A 521 -18.89 22.49 26.54
C ASN A 521 -18.82 21.17 25.76
N ALA A 522 -18.35 20.12 26.44
CA ALA A 522 -18.18 18.75 25.92
C ALA A 522 -19.44 18.05 25.34
N ASP A 523 -20.60 18.73 25.36
CA ASP A 523 -21.84 18.30 24.73
C ASP A 523 -22.06 18.99 23.36
N VAL A 524 -21.11 19.82 22.89
CA VAL A 524 -21.18 20.61 21.65
C VAL A 524 -19.93 20.32 20.82
N PHE A 525 -20.05 19.53 19.76
CA PHE A 525 -18.96 19.18 18.85
C PHE A 525 -19.50 18.62 17.52
N PRO A 526 -18.72 18.63 16.43
CA PRO A 526 -19.16 18.10 15.13
C PRO A 526 -19.72 16.67 15.21
N GLY A 527 -21.01 16.52 14.90
CA GLY A 527 -21.71 15.23 14.95
C GLY A 527 -22.18 14.79 16.34
N ALA A 528 -22.19 15.67 17.33
CA ALA A 528 -22.91 15.43 18.58
C ALA A 528 -24.43 15.26 18.33
N ASN A 529 -25.15 14.75 19.33
CA ASN A 529 -26.61 14.73 19.24
C ASN A 529 -27.19 16.06 19.73
N GLU A 530 -28.07 16.65 18.93
CA GLU A 530 -28.84 17.84 19.31
C GLU A 530 -29.58 17.67 20.65
N LEU A 531 -29.51 18.71 21.48
CA LEU A 531 -30.25 18.85 22.73
C LEU A 531 -31.16 20.07 22.64
N CYS A 532 -32.36 20.00 23.20
CA CYS A 532 -33.29 21.14 23.21
C CYS A 532 -32.91 22.20 24.26
N ASP A 533 -31.74 22.81 24.12
CA ASP A 533 -31.21 23.84 25.01
C ASP A 533 -30.90 25.17 24.30
N GLY A 534 -31.17 25.24 22.99
CA GLY A 534 -30.93 26.42 22.17
C GLY A 534 -29.48 26.59 21.74
N LEU A 535 -28.64 25.57 21.94
CA LEU A 535 -27.31 25.45 21.36
C LEU A 535 -27.41 24.64 20.06
N ASP A 536 -26.44 24.86 19.18
CA ASP A 536 -26.16 24.03 18.02
C ASP A 536 -25.12 23.02 18.52
N ASN A 537 -25.56 21.83 18.94
CA ASN A 537 -24.69 20.84 19.58
C ASN A 537 -23.82 20.13 18.55
N ASP A 538 -24.29 19.93 17.33
CA ASP A 538 -23.58 19.17 16.28
C ASP A 538 -22.76 20.04 15.32
N CYS A 539 -22.77 21.36 15.53
CA CYS A 539 -22.04 22.39 14.80
C CYS A 539 -22.40 22.47 13.30
N ASN A 540 -23.63 22.09 12.91
CA ASN A 540 -24.08 22.11 11.51
C ASN A 540 -24.65 23.48 11.06
N GLY A 541 -24.77 24.45 11.97
CA GLY A 541 -25.27 25.80 11.71
C GLY A 541 -26.78 25.96 11.93
N THR A 542 -27.46 24.93 12.42
CA THR A 542 -28.83 24.98 12.94
C THR A 542 -28.83 24.53 14.40
N ALA A 543 -29.75 25.08 15.19
CA ALA A 543 -29.87 24.73 16.60
C ALA A 543 -31.20 24.03 16.85
N ASP A 544 -31.17 23.00 17.67
CA ASP A 544 -32.32 22.18 18.09
C ASP A 544 -33.06 21.49 16.91
N GLU A 545 -32.36 20.98 15.89
CA GLU A 545 -32.96 20.17 14.81
C GLU A 545 -33.07 18.67 15.11
N GLY A 546 -33.71 17.92 14.20
CA GLY A 546 -33.97 16.49 14.38
C GLY A 546 -35.17 16.11 15.28
N PHE A 547 -35.83 17.06 15.95
CA PHE A 547 -36.99 16.77 16.82
C PHE A 547 -38.33 16.76 16.08
N THR A 548 -38.66 15.63 15.46
CA THR A 548 -39.99 15.40 14.85
C THR A 548 -40.92 14.65 15.81
N TRP A 549 -42.13 15.18 16.01
CA TRP A 549 -43.17 14.59 16.85
C TRP A 549 -44.38 14.16 16.01
N TYR A 550 -44.91 12.98 16.28
CA TYR A 550 -46.02 12.36 15.55
C TYR A 550 -47.26 12.32 16.41
N GLU A 551 -48.42 12.70 15.88
CA GLU A 551 -49.68 12.71 16.63
C GLU A 551 -49.99 11.28 17.11
N ASP A 552 -50.22 11.14 18.42
CA ASP A 552 -50.55 9.90 19.13
C ASP A 552 -51.94 10.08 19.77
N SER A 553 -52.96 9.82 18.96
CA SER A 553 -54.37 10.06 19.27
C SER A 553 -54.95 9.03 20.23
N ASP A 554 -54.38 7.83 20.30
CA ASP A 554 -54.88 6.75 21.17
C ASP A 554 -54.00 6.48 22.41
N GLY A 555 -52.81 7.07 22.46
CA GLY A 555 -51.93 7.16 23.62
C GLY A 555 -51.07 5.92 23.85
N ASP A 556 -50.74 5.16 22.81
CA ASP A 556 -49.98 3.91 22.93
C ASP A 556 -48.45 4.08 22.86
N GLY A 557 -48.00 5.29 22.52
CA GLY A 557 -46.57 5.62 22.43
C GLY A 557 -46.00 5.64 21.02
N PHE A 558 -46.78 5.28 19.99
CA PHE A 558 -46.45 5.41 18.57
C PHE A 558 -47.38 6.43 17.92
N GLY A 559 -46.87 7.25 17.00
CA GLY A 559 -47.68 8.28 16.33
C GLY A 559 -47.75 8.10 14.81
N THR A 560 -48.72 8.74 14.15
CA THR A 560 -48.85 8.66 12.69
C THR A 560 -47.80 9.49 11.97
N THR A 561 -47.23 8.92 10.90
CA THR A 561 -46.32 9.64 9.99
C THR A 561 -47.01 10.73 9.16
N SER A 562 -48.34 10.75 9.13
CA SER A 562 -49.14 11.67 8.31
C SER A 562 -49.34 13.08 8.89
N THR A 563 -49.04 13.31 10.17
CA THR A 563 -49.23 14.61 10.85
C THR A 563 -48.03 15.06 11.68
N GLY A 564 -46.82 14.65 11.28
CA GLY A 564 -45.56 15.04 11.95
C GLY A 564 -45.41 16.55 12.08
N THR A 565 -45.11 17.03 13.29
CA THR A 565 -44.80 18.43 13.60
C THR A 565 -43.41 18.54 14.21
N PHE A 566 -42.70 19.60 13.86
CA PHE A 566 -41.38 19.89 14.39
C PHE A 566 -41.50 20.84 15.58
N ASP A 567 -41.02 20.43 16.75
CA ASP A 567 -41.04 21.23 17.98
C ASP A 567 -39.94 20.72 18.93
N CYS A 568 -39.29 21.61 19.68
CA CYS A 568 -38.23 21.23 20.64
C CYS A 568 -38.82 20.57 21.90
N ILE A 569 -40.11 20.78 22.17
CA ILE A 569 -40.78 20.17 23.32
C ILE A 569 -41.93 19.33 22.79
N GLN A 570 -41.98 18.06 23.20
CA GLN A 570 -43.08 17.13 22.90
C GLN A 570 -44.43 17.83 23.01
N PRO A 571 -45.09 18.11 21.87
CA PRO A 571 -46.41 18.70 21.90
C PRO A 571 -47.38 17.76 22.62
N PRO A 572 -48.31 18.27 23.43
CA PRO A 572 -49.27 17.41 24.11
C PRO A 572 -50.08 16.57 23.11
N GLY A 573 -50.01 15.25 23.23
CA GLY A 573 -50.69 14.31 22.32
C GLY A 573 -49.85 13.88 21.12
N PHE A 574 -48.53 14.08 21.16
CA PHE A 574 -47.60 13.62 20.14
C PHE A 574 -46.48 12.80 20.79
N VAL A 575 -45.78 11.94 20.04
CA VAL A 575 -44.68 11.08 20.48
C VAL A 575 -43.54 11.08 19.46
N SER A 576 -42.32 10.80 19.88
CA SER A 576 -41.13 10.84 19.00
C SER A 576 -40.99 9.58 18.14
N VAL A 577 -41.73 8.52 18.46
CA VAL A 577 -41.68 7.25 17.75
C VAL A 577 -42.81 7.23 16.72
N SER A 578 -42.46 7.23 15.44
CA SER A 578 -43.43 7.09 14.35
C SER A 578 -43.75 5.63 14.05
N GLY A 579 -44.79 5.42 13.24
CA GLY A 579 -45.08 4.12 12.64
C GLY A 579 -46.32 3.45 13.18
N ASP A 580 -47.19 4.19 13.89
CA ASP A 580 -48.50 3.67 14.25
C ASP A 580 -49.32 3.40 12.98
N CYS A 581 -49.63 2.11 12.77
CA CYS A 581 -50.38 1.64 11.63
C CYS A 581 -51.90 1.81 11.80
N ASN A 582 -52.38 2.17 13.01
CA ASN A 582 -53.74 2.63 13.25
C ASN A 582 -53.85 3.46 14.56
N ASP A 583 -53.60 4.76 14.45
CA ASP A 583 -53.66 5.80 15.51
C ASP A 583 -55.06 6.11 16.06
N GLN A 584 -55.97 5.14 15.99
CA GLN A 584 -57.22 5.18 16.73
C GLN A 584 -57.45 3.90 17.57
N ASP A 585 -56.50 2.96 17.55
CA ASP A 585 -56.54 1.71 18.30
C ASP A 585 -55.17 1.37 18.91
N MET A 586 -55.06 1.68 20.21
CA MET A 586 -53.90 1.50 21.09
C MET A 586 -53.27 0.09 21.17
N ASN A 587 -53.74 -0.85 20.37
CA ASN A 587 -53.26 -2.22 20.28
C ASN A 587 -52.56 -2.50 18.94
N ILE A 588 -52.65 -1.62 17.94
CA ILE A 588 -52.22 -1.89 16.57
C ILE A 588 -51.06 -0.96 16.18
N TYR A 589 -49.88 -1.29 16.70
CA TYR A 589 -48.63 -0.56 16.50
C TYR A 589 -47.45 -1.52 16.25
N PRO A 590 -46.28 -1.05 15.77
CA PRO A 590 -45.10 -1.88 15.57
C PRO A 590 -44.66 -2.56 16.88
N LEU A 591 -44.36 -3.86 16.85
CA LEU A 591 -43.98 -4.67 18.03
C LEU A 591 -45.10 -5.00 19.04
N ALA A 592 -46.36 -4.62 18.79
CA ALA A 592 -47.48 -5.20 19.53
C ALA A 592 -47.50 -6.73 19.26
N GLY A 593 -47.56 -7.54 20.32
CA GLY A 593 -47.27 -8.97 20.28
C GLY A 593 -47.99 -9.79 19.18
N PRO A 594 -47.58 -11.05 18.96
CA PRO A 594 -47.98 -11.85 17.79
C PRO A 594 -49.50 -11.92 17.61
N GLY A 595 -49.99 -11.39 16.47
CA GLY A 595 -51.40 -11.34 16.09
C GLY A 595 -52.14 -10.06 16.50
N ILE A 596 -51.44 -9.06 17.03
CA ILE A 596 -52.00 -7.75 17.39
C ILE A 596 -51.23 -6.59 16.71
N GLY A 597 -49.94 -6.76 16.37
CA GLY A 597 -49.16 -5.78 15.60
C GLY A 597 -49.55 -5.61 14.14
N CYS A 598 -48.95 -4.60 13.49
CA CYS A 598 -49.23 -4.20 12.10
C CYS A 598 -49.29 -5.42 11.15
N PRO A 599 -50.20 -5.44 10.16
CA PRO A 599 -50.38 -6.60 9.28
C PRO A 599 -49.08 -6.91 8.52
N SER A 600 -48.36 -7.98 8.90
CA SER A 600 -47.12 -8.36 8.21
C SER A 600 -47.39 -9.29 7.02
N CYS A 601 -46.60 -9.12 5.95
CA CYS A 601 -46.56 -10.09 4.85
C CYS A 601 -46.04 -11.45 5.33
N SER A 602 -46.50 -12.54 4.71
CA SER A 602 -45.90 -13.86 4.97
C SER A 602 -44.57 -13.99 4.22
N ALA A 603 -43.67 -14.88 4.66
CA ALA A 603 -42.41 -15.14 3.95
C ALA A 603 -42.61 -15.53 2.47
N VAL A 604 -43.74 -16.16 2.14
CA VAL A 604 -44.11 -16.48 0.74
C VAL A 604 -44.50 -15.22 -0.05
N ASP A 605 -45.20 -14.28 0.59
CA ASP A 605 -45.55 -13.01 -0.02
C ASP A 605 -44.31 -12.11 -0.17
N GLN A 606 -43.40 -12.12 0.80
CA GLN A 606 -42.13 -11.38 0.76
C GLN A 606 -41.24 -11.86 -0.40
N GLN A 607 -41.07 -13.18 -0.56
CA GLN A 607 -40.34 -13.74 -1.70
C GLN A 607 -40.99 -13.36 -3.03
N TRP A 608 -42.33 -13.40 -3.10
CA TRP A 608 -43.03 -13.00 -4.31
C TRP A 608 -42.81 -11.52 -4.63
N ILE A 609 -42.79 -10.65 -3.62
CA ILE A 609 -42.48 -9.21 -3.78
C ILE A 609 -41.07 -9.03 -4.33
N GLN A 610 -40.08 -9.75 -3.83
CA GLN A 610 -38.71 -9.64 -4.34
C GLN A 610 -38.63 -10.06 -5.81
N ASP A 611 -39.17 -11.24 -6.14
CA ASP A 611 -39.12 -11.80 -7.48
C ASP A 611 -39.90 -10.96 -8.50
N ASN A 612 -40.87 -10.16 -8.03
CA ASN A 612 -41.82 -9.43 -8.86
C ASN A 612 -41.92 -7.94 -8.45
N TYR A 613 -40.86 -7.37 -7.89
CA TYR A 613 -40.88 -6.02 -7.31
C TYR A 613 -41.30 -4.95 -8.32
N LEU A 614 -40.71 -5.01 -9.51
CA LEU A 614 -41.05 -4.12 -10.64
C LEU A 614 -42.49 -4.34 -11.11
N GLN A 615 -42.98 -5.58 -11.11
CA GLN A 615 -44.35 -5.88 -11.48
C GLN A 615 -45.33 -5.29 -10.46
N LEU A 616 -45.07 -5.46 -9.16
CA LEU A 616 -45.88 -4.87 -8.09
C LEU A 616 -45.85 -3.34 -8.12
N TRP A 617 -44.70 -2.75 -8.42
CA TRP A 617 -44.53 -1.30 -8.58
C TRP A 617 -45.36 -0.74 -9.76
N ASN A 618 -45.40 -1.47 -10.86
CA ASN A 618 -46.20 -1.08 -12.03
C ASN A 618 -47.71 -1.25 -11.78
N GLU A 619 -48.12 -2.33 -11.12
CA GLU A 619 -49.53 -2.56 -10.82
C GLU A 619 -50.08 -1.60 -9.75
N THR A 620 -49.25 -1.17 -8.79
CA THR A 620 -49.60 -0.09 -7.86
C THR A 620 -49.71 1.26 -8.58
N GLY A 621 -48.81 1.54 -9.54
CA GLY A 621 -48.92 2.63 -10.52
C GLY A 621 -50.29 2.68 -11.21
N ASN A 622 -50.62 1.58 -11.89
CA ASN A 622 -51.88 1.40 -12.62
C ASN A 622 -53.11 1.57 -11.71
N ALA A 623 -53.04 1.06 -10.48
CA ALA A 623 -54.12 1.16 -9.51
C ALA A 623 -54.42 2.62 -9.15
N MET A 624 -53.41 3.47 -8.94
CA MET A 624 -53.63 4.88 -8.61
C MET A 624 -54.20 5.67 -9.79
N THR A 625 -53.74 5.41 -11.02
CA THR A 625 -54.30 6.03 -12.24
C THR A 625 -55.77 5.64 -12.42
N LEU A 626 -56.13 4.39 -12.15
CA LEU A 626 -57.52 3.92 -12.23
C LEU A 626 -58.41 4.47 -11.10
N CYS A 627 -57.82 4.74 -9.94
CA CYS A 627 -58.51 5.22 -8.76
C CYS A 627 -58.45 6.76 -8.59
N GLU A 628 -57.90 7.45 -9.59
CA GLU A 628 -57.74 8.91 -9.62
C GLU A 628 -59.12 9.61 -9.49
N GLY A 629 -59.29 10.40 -8.42
CA GLY A 629 -60.54 11.10 -8.08
C GLY A 629 -61.29 10.56 -6.86
N GLN A 630 -60.82 9.50 -6.22
CA GLN A 630 -61.26 9.06 -4.89
C GLN A 630 -60.44 9.79 -3.80
N THR A 631 -61.02 10.06 -2.63
CA THR A 631 -60.29 10.64 -1.47
C THR A 631 -60.46 9.78 -0.21
N GLY A 632 -59.42 9.74 0.63
CA GLY A 632 -59.42 9.02 1.91
C GLY A 632 -59.74 7.52 1.76
N PRO A 633 -60.67 6.95 2.55
CA PRO A 633 -60.96 5.51 2.54
C PRO A 633 -61.42 4.95 1.17
N GLY A 634 -61.97 5.81 0.29
CA GLY A 634 -62.41 5.40 -1.06
C GLY A 634 -61.25 5.10 -2.01
N ALA A 635 -60.13 5.82 -1.88
CA ALA A 635 -58.94 5.60 -2.70
C ALA A 635 -58.25 4.30 -2.30
N TRP A 636 -58.08 4.09 -0.99
CA TRP A 636 -57.50 2.87 -0.42
C TRP A 636 -58.28 1.61 -0.83
N GLN A 637 -59.62 1.62 -0.70
CA GLN A 637 -60.46 0.47 -1.08
C GLN A 637 -60.41 0.16 -2.57
N CYS A 638 -60.28 1.20 -3.40
CA CYS A 638 -60.17 1.06 -4.85
C CYS A 638 -58.84 0.40 -5.24
N VAL A 639 -57.72 0.89 -4.69
CA VAL A 639 -56.38 0.34 -4.93
C VAL A 639 -56.28 -1.10 -4.43
N LEU A 640 -56.77 -1.37 -3.21
CA LEU A 640 -56.77 -2.72 -2.63
C LEU A 640 -57.56 -3.71 -3.49
N SER A 641 -58.74 -3.32 -3.97
CA SER A 641 -59.58 -4.17 -4.82
C SER A 641 -58.93 -4.48 -6.17
N TYR A 642 -58.13 -3.55 -6.71
CA TYR A 642 -57.36 -3.77 -7.93
C TYR A 642 -56.22 -4.76 -7.70
N LEU A 643 -55.38 -4.52 -6.69
CA LEU A 643 -54.21 -5.34 -6.39
C LEU A 643 -54.57 -6.79 -6.00
N GLN A 644 -55.74 -6.99 -5.36
CA GLN A 644 -56.31 -8.32 -5.07
C GLN A 644 -56.59 -9.16 -6.32
N VAL A 645 -56.77 -8.52 -7.48
CA VAL A 645 -57.09 -9.21 -8.74
C VAL A 645 -55.84 -9.48 -9.56
N VAL A 646 -54.83 -8.60 -9.47
CA VAL A 646 -53.65 -8.64 -10.35
C VAL A 646 -52.40 -9.23 -9.69
N THR A 647 -52.41 -9.43 -8.37
CA THR A 647 -51.30 -10.06 -7.64
C THR A 647 -51.78 -11.27 -6.82
N PRO A 648 -50.90 -12.23 -6.52
CA PRO A 648 -51.22 -13.38 -5.67
C PRO A 648 -51.06 -13.09 -4.17
N LEU A 649 -50.80 -11.84 -3.78
CA LEU A 649 -50.47 -11.44 -2.42
C LEU A 649 -51.63 -11.67 -1.44
N ALA A 650 -51.31 -12.06 -0.21
CA ALA A 650 -52.28 -12.18 0.86
C ALA A 650 -52.94 -10.82 1.21
N PRO A 651 -54.19 -10.82 1.72
CA PRO A 651 -54.89 -9.57 2.05
C PRO A 651 -54.17 -8.64 3.03
N SER A 652 -53.36 -9.17 3.96
CA SER A 652 -52.54 -8.36 4.87
C SER A 652 -51.43 -7.61 4.12
N CYS A 653 -50.78 -8.27 3.17
CA CYS A 653 -49.68 -7.71 2.38
C CYS A 653 -50.16 -6.71 1.33
N LEU A 654 -51.37 -6.93 0.81
CA LEU A 654 -52.05 -6.01 -0.10
C LEU A 654 -52.46 -4.68 0.57
N GLN A 655 -52.68 -4.69 1.89
CA GLN A 655 -52.97 -3.47 2.65
C GLN A 655 -51.75 -2.55 2.68
N CYS A 656 -50.56 -3.10 2.93
CA CYS A 656 -49.29 -2.37 2.87
C CYS A 656 -49.06 -1.70 1.50
N ALA A 657 -49.27 -2.46 0.41
CA ALA A 657 -49.12 -1.93 -0.95
C ALA A 657 -50.15 -0.83 -1.29
N ALA A 658 -51.38 -0.96 -0.78
CA ALA A 658 -52.42 0.05 -0.97
C ALA A 658 -52.17 1.32 -0.15
N GLU A 659 -51.64 1.20 1.06
CA GLU A 659 -51.27 2.33 1.93
C GLU A 659 -50.15 3.17 1.33
N ARG A 660 -49.12 2.50 0.79
CA ARG A 660 -48.04 3.14 0.06
C ARG A 660 -48.54 3.98 -1.11
N ALA A 661 -49.42 3.39 -1.93
CA ALA A 661 -49.99 4.05 -3.10
C ALA A 661 -50.83 5.28 -2.71
N VAL A 662 -51.65 5.18 -1.67
CA VAL A 662 -52.46 6.30 -1.18
C VAL A 662 -51.58 7.40 -0.56
N CYS A 663 -50.53 7.03 0.17
CA CYS A 663 -49.56 7.98 0.71
C CYS A 663 -48.87 8.77 -0.41
N ALA A 664 -48.40 8.08 -1.46
CA ALA A 664 -47.78 8.71 -2.62
C ALA A 664 -48.74 9.65 -3.37
N MET A 665 -50.01 9.26 -3.54
CA MET A 665 -51.03 10.11 -4.16
C MET A 665 -51.29 11.40 -3.37
N ASN A 666 -51.28 11.35 -2.04
CA ASN A 666 -51.60 12.49 -1.19
C ASN A 666 -50.42 13.44 -0.99
N ASN A 667 -49.20 12.89 -0.91
CA ASN A 667 -48.01 13.65 -0.51
C ASN A 667 -47.06 13.99 -1.68
N CYS A 668 -47.06 13.19 -2.77
CA CYS A 668 -46.06 13.26 -3.84
C CYS A 668 -46.62 13.49 -5.26
N GLY A 669 -47.92 13.78 -5.39
CA GLY A 669 -48.68 13.82 -6.65
C GLY A 669 -47.97 14.44 -7.89
N PRO A 670 -47.39 15.65 -7.83
CA PRO A 670 -46.73 16.27 -8.99
C PRO A 670 -45.41 15.59 -9.38
N GLN A 671 -44.64 15.12 -8.40
CA GLN A 671 -43.34 14.47 -8.60
C GLN A 671 -43.50 13.04 -9.11
N CYS A 672 -44.62 12.40 -8.76
CA CYS A 672 -45.03 11.08 -9.21
C CYS A 672 -45.91 11.10 -10.48
N LEU A 673 -46.04 12.25 -11.15
CA LEU A 673 -46.86 12.40 -12.37
C LEU A 673 -46.37 11.55 -13.57
N PRO A 674 -45.05 11.39 -13.81
CA PRO A 674 -44.55 10.46 -14.84
C PRO A 674 -44.93 9.00 -14.55
N TRP A 675 -44.96 8.60 -13.27
CA TRP A 675 -45.40 7.28 -12.81
C TRP A 675 -46.92 7.08 -13.02
N LEU A 676 -47.74 8.13 -12.88
CA LEU A 676 -49.19 8.12 -13.14
C LEU A 676 -49.56 7.96 -14.63
N LEU A 677 -48.64 8.24 -15.56
CA LEU A 677 -48.88 8.26 -17.01
C LEU A 677 -48.32 7.06 -17.79
N GLY A 678 -47.62 6.13 -17.11
CA GLY A 678 -47.28 4.81 -17.66
C GLY A 678 -46.26 4.81 -18.82
N SER A 679 -45.11 5.46 -18.67
CA SER A 679 -43.97 5.29 -19.60
C SER A 679 -43.25 3.96 -19.33
N ASN A 680 -43.26 3.07 -20.33
CA ASN A 680 -42.71 1.70 -20.29
C ASN A 680 -41.18 1.65 -20.55
N GLU A 681 -40.37 2.46 -19.87
CA GLU A 681 -38.91 2.26 -19.83
C GLU A 681 -38.42 2.18 -18.37
N VAL A 682 -37.74 1.06 -18.10
CA VAL A 682 -37.13 0.54 -16.86
C VAL A 682 -36.33 1.66 -16.16
N VAL A 683 -36.49 2.07 -14.90
CA VAL A 683 -36.48 1.43 -13.56
C VAL A 683 -37.27 2.36 -12.61
N ALA A 684 -37.68 1.88 -11.41
CA ALA A 684 -38.20 2.58 -10.23
C ALA A 684 -38.49 4.09 -10.37
N GLY A 685 -39.75 4.48 -10.11
CA GLY A 685 -40.32 5.82 -10.38
C GLY A 685 -39.33 6.97 -10.24
N THR A 686 -39.43 7.99 -11.10
CA THR A 686 -38.48 9.12 -11.22
C THR A 686 -37.76 9.47 -9.91
N PRO A 687 -36.44 9.76 -9.90
CA PRO A 687 -35.70 10.09 -8.68
C PRO A 687 -36.47 11.06 -7.76
N GLN A 688 -37.14 12.05 -8.36
CA GLN A 688 -38.00 13.01 -7.67
C GLN A 688 -39.23 12.39 -6.95
N CYS A 689 -39.86 11.34 -7.51
CA CYS A 689 -40.95 10.60 -6.87
C CYS A 689 -40.44 9.69 -5.75
N ILE A 690 -39.29 9.03 -5.93
CA ILE A 690 -38.67 8.20 -4.88
C ILE A 690 -38.22 9.07 -3.71
N GLU A 691 -37.49 10.15 -3.98
CA GLU A 691 -37.05 11.12 -2.98
C GLU A 691 -38.23 11.68 -2.19
N CYS A 692 -39.32 12.04 -2.87
CA CYS A 692 -40.53 12.47 -2.18
C CYS A 692 -41.16 11.37 -1.32
N MET A 693 -41.26 10.14 -1.83
CA MET A 693 -41.84 9.03 -1.08
C MET A 693 -40.99 8.65 0.13
N ILE A 694 -39.67 8.81 0.07
CA ILE A 694 -38.76 8.65 1.20
C ILE A 694 -38.96 9.80 2.20
N ALA A 695 -38.88 11.06 1.75
CA ALA A 695 -39.05 12.25 2.59
C ALA A 695 -40.44 12.33 3.26
N SER A 696 -41.48 11.79 2.61
CA SER A 696 -42.85 11.73 3.13
C SER A 696 -43.13 10.47 3.95
N GLY A 697 -42.14 9.62 4.20
CA GLY A 697 -42.28 8.36 4.96
C GLY A 697 -43.12 7.27 4.27
N CYS A 698 -43.58 7.49 3.03
CA CYS A 698 -44.42 6.55 2.29
C CYS A 698 -43.68 5.26 1.92
N HIS A 699 -42.37 5.35 1.61
CA HIS A 699 -41.54 4.20 1.27
C HIS A 699 -41.16 3.38 2.52
N GLY A 700 -40.81 4.07 3.62
CA GLY A 700 -40.49 3.43 4.91
C GLY A 700 -41.68 2.69 5.51
N ALA A 701 -42.88 3.30 5.51
CA ALA A 701 -44.09 2.66 6.01
C ALA A 701 -44.46 1.36 5.25
N PHE A 702 -44.21 1.33 3.93
CA PHE A 702 -44.37 0.11 3.14
C PHE A 702 -43.35 -0.96 3.49
N ALA A 703 -42.07 -0.59 3.63
CA ALA A 703 -40.99 -1.50 3.98
C ALA A 703 -41.23 -2.12 5.37
N THR A 704 -41.64 -1.31 6.35
CA THR A 704 -42.01 -1.77 7.70
C THR A 704 -43.26 -2.67 7.68
N CYS A 705 -44.31 -2.30 6.95
CA CYS A 705 -45.53 -3.11 6.83
C CYS A 705 -45.28 -4.43 6.07
N ALA A 706 -44.43 -4.40 5.03
CA ALA A 706 -44.06 -5.58 4.26
C ALA A 706 -43.00 -6.47 4.94
N GLY A 707 -42.38 -5.99 6.02
CA GLY A 707 -41.28 -6.68 6.71
C GLY A 707 -39.98 -6.73 5.90
N MET A 708 -39.74 -5.73 5.06
CA MET A 708 -38.52 -5.54 4.28
C MET A 708 -37.63 -4.52 5.02
N VAL A 709 -37.16 -4.89 6.21
CA VAL A 709 -36.31 -4.04 7.05
C VAL A 709 -34.85 -4.44 6.85
N ASP A 710 -33.98 -3.44 6.81
CA ASP A 710 -32.53 -3.58 6.93
C ASP A 710 -32.23 -3.43 8.44
N LEU A 711 -31.90 -4.54 9.11
CA LEU A 711 -31.91 -4.63 10.58
C LEU A 711 -30.57 -4.20 11.20
N ASP A 712 -29.49 -4.31 10.45
CA ASP A 712 -28.13 -3.94 10.84
C ASP A 712 -27.57 -2.74 10.05
N SER A 713 -28.36 -2.19 9.12
CA SER A 713 -28.15 -0.92 8.42
C SER A 713 -27.02 -0.94 7.38
N ASP A 714 -26.83 -2.05 6.66
CA ASP A 714 -25.85 -2.16 5.55
C ASP A 714 -26.39 -1.77 4.16
N GLY A 715 -27.67 -1.41 4.09
CA GLY A 715 -28.35 -1.05 2.85
C GLY A 715 -29.00 -2.23 2.13
N VAL A 716 -28.89 -3.44 2.66
CA VAL A 716 -29.53 -4.66 2.16
C VAL A 716 -30.68 -5.08 3.10
N GLN A 717 -31.83 -5.43 2.52
CA GLN A 717 -33.02 -5.76 3.32
C GLN A 717 -33.04 -7.25 3.68
N SER A 718 -33.67 -7.57 4.80
CA SER A 718 -33.78 -8.89 5.46
C SER A 718 -34.12 -10.13 4.60
N PRO A 719 -34.69 -10.03 3.39
CA PRO A 719 -34.81 -11.21 2.53
C PRO A 719 -33.72 -11.32 1.44
N GLN A 720 -32.83 -10.34 1.29
CA GLN A 720 -31.62 -10.36 0.45
C GLN A 720 -30.36 -10.52 1.30
N ASP A 721 -30.37 -9.96 2.50
CA ASP A 721 -29.29 -10.04 3.47
C ASP A 721 -29.13 -11.48 3.98
N CYS A 722 -27.92 -12.03 3.92
CA CYS A 722 -27.66 -13.38 4.38
C CYS A 722 -27.37 -13.45 5.89
N ASN A 723 -27.21 -12.30 6.55
CA ASN A 723 -27.13 -12.18 8.00
C ASN A 723 -27.60 -10.79 8.50
N ASP A 724 -28.93 -10.66 8.69
CA ASP A 724 -29.66 -9.51 9.27
C ASP A 724 -29.20 -8.97 10.65
N ASN A 725 -28.09 -9.45 11.20
CA ASN A 725 -27.54 -8.93 12.47
C ASN A 725 -26.06 -8.57 12.33
N ASN A 726 -25.50 -8.60 11.12
CA ASN A 726 -24.12 -8.27 10.84
C ASN A 726 -23.98 -7.52 9.50
N ASN A 727 -23.86 -6.20 9.61
CA ASN A 727 -23.76 -5.25 8.50
C ASN A 727 -22.51 -5.38 7.60
N THR A 728 -21.73 -6.44 7.77
CA THR A 728 -20.58 -6.80 6.94
C THR A 728 -20.82 -8.05 6.10
N VAL A 729 -22.02 -8.67 6.19
CA VAL A 729 -22.33 -9.95 5.56
C VAL A 729 -23.62 -9.81 4.75
N TYR A 730 -23.46 -9.37 3.50
CA TYR A 730 -24.55 -9.07 2.59
C TYR A 730 -24.16 -9.31 1.12
N PRO A 731 -25.10 -9.59 0.21
CA PRO A 731 -24.77 -9.90 -1.18
C PRO A 731 -23.94 -8.80 -1.87
N GLY A 732 -22.75 -9.17 -2.35
CA GLY A 732 -21.81 -8.23 -2.98
C GLY A 732 -21.02 -7.36 -2.02
N ALA A 733 -20.98 -7.68 -0.73
CA ALA A 733 -20.05 -7.08 0.22
C ALA A 733 -18.59 -7.29 -0.21
N PRO A 734 -17.67 -6.37 0.13
CA PRO A 734 -16.24 -6.67 0.07
C PRO A 734 -15.93 -7.87 0.96
N GLU A 735 -15.05 -8.76 0.50
CA GLU A 735 -14.65 -9.97 1.22
C GLU A 735 -13.36 -9.72 2.03
N PRO A 736 -13.44 -9.39 3.34
CA PRO A 736 -12.29 -9.43 4.22
C PRO A 736 -11.88 -10.88 4.49
N CYS A 737 -10.59 -11.14 4.70
CA CYS A 737 -10.06 -12.48 5.01
C CYS A 737 -10.38 -12.90 6.47
N ASP A 738 -11.66 -12.96 6.82
CA ASP A 738 -12.15 -13.23 8.18
C ASP A 738 -12.83 -14.61 8.32
N GLY A 739 -12.90 -15.37 7.22
CA GLY A 739 -13.45 -16.73 7.17
C GLY A 739 -14.98 -16.76 7.19
N LEU A 740 -15.63 -15.64 6.91
CA LEU A 740 -17.04 -15.54 6.61
C LEU A 740 -17.23 -15.45 5.07
N ASP A 741 -18.40 -15.87 4.61
CA ASP A 741 -18.87 -15.65 3.24
C ASP A 741 -19.60 -14.31 3.29
N ASN A 742 -18.85 -13.22 3.15
CA ASN A 742 -19.35 -11.86 3.38
C ASN A 742 -20.23 -11.40 2.23
N ASP A 743 -19.97 -11.85 1.01
CA ASP A 743 -20.73 -11.47 -0.18
C ASP A 743 -21.87 -12.44 -0.54
N CYS A 744 -22.10 -13.45 0.31
CA CYS A 744 -23.14 -14.45 0.22
C CYS A 744 -23.12 -15.30 -1.07
N ASN A 745 -21.98 -15.37 -1.77
CA ASN A 745 -21.88 -16.06 -3.05
C ASN A 745 -21.61 -17.58 -2.92
N GLY A 746 -21.34 -18.05 -1.70
CA GLY A 746 -21.08 -19.45 -1.38
C GLY A 746 -19.62 -19.87 -1.45
N VAL A 747 -18.72 -18.92 -1.68
CA VAL A 747 -17.26 -19.03 -1.57
C VAL A 747 -16.84 -18.18 -0.37
N VAL A 748 -15.85 -18.64 0.39
CA VAL A 748 -15.33 -17.90 1.53
C VAL A 748 -14.02 -17.25 1.08
N ASP A 749 -13.92 -15.93 1.21
CA ASP A 749 -12.72 -15.10 0.98
C ASP A 749 -12.23 -15.06 -0.50
N ASP A 750 -13.10 -14.75 -1.46
CA ASP A 750 -12.89 -14.92 -2.92
C ASP A 750 -12.50 -13.67 -3.72
N ASN A 751 -12.48 -12.48 -3.08
CA ASN A 751 -12.14 -11.20 -3.73
C ASN A 751 -10.97 -10.48 -3.03
N GLY A 752 -9.75 -10.83 -3.45
CA GLY A 752 -8.57 -9.97 -3.24
C GLY A 752 -7.85 -10.12 -1.91
N CYS A 753 -7.99 -11.26 -1.23
CA CYS A 753 -7.14 -11.59 -0.10
C CYS A 753 -5.67 -11.69 -0.55
N PRO A 754 -4.75 -10.89 0.02
CA PRO A 754 -3.33 -11.05 -0.23
C PRO A 754 -2.90 -12.40 0.33
N GLU A 755 -2.08 -13.14 -0.43
CA GLU A 755 -1.53 -14.39 0.08
C GLU A 755 -0.63 -14.08 1.29
N VAL A 756 -0.83 -14.82 2.38
CA VAL A 756 0.00 -14.74 3.58
C VAL A 756 0.70 -16.08 3.81
N CYS A 757 1.85 -16.03 4.48
CA CYS A 757 2.64 -17.23 4.76
C CYS A 757 2.01 -18.07 5.89
N ASP A 758 0.96 -18.83 5.61
CA ASP A 758 0.24 -19.68 6.58
C ASP A 758 -0.07 -21.11 6.08
N GLY A 759 0.28 -21.42 4.82
CA GLY A 759 0.08 -22.73 4.19
C GLY A 759 -1.34 -22.98 3.68
N ILE A 760 -2.16 -21.94 3.54
CA ILE A 760 -3.50 -21.95 2.97
C ILE A 760 -3.47 -21.09 1.70
N ASP A 761 -4.22 -21.51 0.67
CA ASP A 761 -4.46 -20.70 -0.52
C ASP A 761 -5.47 -19.60 -0.17
N ASN A 762 -5.00 -18.43 0.25
CA ASN A 762 -5.86 -17.31 0.64
C ASN A 762 -6.40 -16.56 -0.57
N THR A 763 -5.78 -16.72 -1.75
CA THR A 763 -6.18 -16.01 -2.98
C THR A 763 -7.18 -16.80 -3.83
N GLY A 764 -7.38 -18.10 -3.53
CA GLY A 764 -8.24 -19.01 -4.27
C GLY A 764 -7.73 -19.35 -5.67
N ASN A 765 -6.46 -19.06 -5.98
CA ASN A 765 -5.87 -19.28 -7.31
C ASN A 765 -5.23 -20.67 -7.48
N GLY A 766 -5.20 -21.48 -6.43
CA GLY A 766 -4.63 -22.83 -6.39
C GLY A 766 -3.14 -22.89 -6.08
N LEU A 767 -2.49 -21.76 -5.79
CA LEU A 767 -1.11 -21.64 -5.33
C LEU A 767 -1.10 -21.34 -3.83
N ILE A 768 0.01 -21.65 -3.15
CA ILE A 768 0.15 -21.43 -1.71
C ILE A 768 1.50 -20.80 -1.41
N ASP A 769 1.56 -19.92 -0.41
CA ASP A 769 2.78 -19.39 0.17
C ASP A 769 3.76 -18.88 -0.91
N ALA A 770 4.99 -19.41 -0.94
CA ALA A 770 6.08 -19.02 -1.83
C ALA A 770 5.82 -19.32 -3.31
N ASP A 771 4.84 -20.17 -3.62
CA ASP A 771 4.45 -20.49 -4.99
C ASP A 771 3.42 -19.49 -5.55
N ASP A 772 2.81 -18.65 -4.71
CA ASP A 772 1.84 -17.62 -5.12
C ASP A 772 2.55 -16.27 -5.40
N PRO A 773 2.38 -15.68 -6.61
CA PRO A 773 2.96 -14.38 -6.94
C PRO A 773 2.39 -13.20 -6.14
N ASN A 774 1.26 -13.37 -5.45
CA ASN A 774 0.61 -12.36 -4.62
C ASN A 774 1.02 -12.43 -3.14
N LEU A 775 2.02 -13.26 -2.77
CA LEU A 775 2.53 -13.36 -1.41
C LEU A 775 3.04 -12.01 -0.89
N VAL A 776 2.44 -11.55 0.21
CA VAL A 776 2.86 -10.33 0.88
C VAL A 776 4.13 -10.60 1.69
N LEU A 777 5.23 -9.98 1.26
CA LEU A 777 6.51 -10.06 1.96
C LEU A 777 6.47 -9.24 3.25
N VAL A 778 7.10 -9.76 4.30
CA VAL A 778 7.20 -9.08 5.60
C VAL A 778 8.63 -8.57 5.86
N PRO A 779 8.82 -7.53 6.68
CA PRO A 779 10.16 -7.05 7.02
C PRO A 779 11.02 -8.10 7.74
N CYS A 780 12.33 -8.00 7.57
CA CYS A 780 13.31 -8.73 8.39
C CYS A 780 13.27 -8.28 9.86
N GLU A 781 13.78 -9.13 10.76
CA GLU A 781 13.72 -8.93 12.21
C GLU A 781 14.42 -7.65 12.69
N ASN A 782 15.55 -7.29 12.07
CA ASN A 782 16.28 -6.08 12.38
C ASN A 782 16.07 -5.02 11.30
N GLN A 783 15.62 -3.84 11.72
CA GLN A 783 15.36 -2.70 10.84
C GLN A 783 16.19 -1.47 11.26
N THR A 784 17.18 -1.67 12.13
CA THR A 784 18.02 -0.60 12.68
C THR A 784 19.20 -0.33 11.74
N GLY A 785 19.69 0.91 11.73
CA GLY A 785 20.90 1.26 10.98
C GLY A 785 20.80 0.99 9.47
N VAL A 786 21.79 0.28 8.90
CA VAL A 786 21.83 -0.03 7.45
C VAL A 786 20.83 -1.12 7.05
N CYS A 787 20.19 -1.78 8.02
CA CYS A 787 19.29 -2.91 7.85
C CYS A 787 17.85 -2.48 7.53
N GLY A 788 17.54 -1.19 7.73
CA GLY A 788 16.24 -0.62 7.44
C GLY A 788 15.83 -0.82 5.98
N GLY A 789 14.67 -1.45 5.77
CA GLY A 789 14.14 -1.77 4.44
C GLY A 789 14.44 -3.19 3.95
N ALA A 790 15.16 -4.01 4.73
CA ALA A 790 15.34 -5.43 4.41
C ALA A 790 14.00 -6.20 4.57
N MET A 791 13.62 -6.95 3.54
CA MET A 791 12.38 -7.74 3.48
C MET A 791 12.70 -9.23 3.36
N LYS A 792 11.87 -10.08 3.98
CA LYS A 792 11.94 -11.53 3.81
C LYS A 792 11.61 -11.90 2.36
N PRO A 793 12.48 -12.62 1.63
CA PRO A 793 12.17 -13.05 0.28
C PRO A 793 11.09 -14.14 0.28
N ALA A 794 10.26 -14.23 -0.76
CA ALA A 794 9.18 -15.24 -0.85
C ALA A 794 9.66 -16.67 -0.55
N SER A 795 10.86 -17.04 -1.01
CA SER A 795 11.49 -18.33 -0.77
C SER A 795 11.78 -18.67 0.71
N SER A 796 11.72 -17.68 1.59
CA SER A 796 11.84 -17.87 3.03
C SER A 796 10.53 -18.24 3.71
N CYS A 797 9.39 -18.19 3.00
CA CYS A 797 8.14 -18.77 3.46
C CYS A 797 8.14 -20.28 3.15
N VAL A 798 8.23 -21.13 4.18
CA VAL A 798 8.35 -22.58 4.01
C VAL A 798 7.37 -23.31 4.92
N ASN A 799 6.35 -23.94 4.32
CA ASN A 799 5.24 -24.61 5.01
C ASN A 799 4.46 -23.66 5.94
N GLY A 800 4.03 -22.50 5.44
CA GLY A 800 3.26 -21.53 6.22
C GLY A 800 4.01 -20.89 7.38
N VAL A 801 5.35 -20.83 7.31
CA VAL A 801 6.18 -20.19 8.33
C VAL A 801 7.34 -19.45 7.68
N TRP A 802 7.48 -18.17 8.03
CA TRP A 802 8.65 -17.36 7.67
C TRP A 802 9.91 -17.85 8.39
N LEU A 803 10.95 -18.13 7.62
CA LEU A 803 12.31 -18.34 8.14
C LEU A 803 12.93 -17.00 8.54
N VAL A 804 13.90 -17.04 9.46
CA VAL A 804 14.67 -15.86 9.87
C VAL A 804 15.52 -15.32 8.72
N CYS A 805 15.70 -14.00 8.65
CA CYS A 805 16.56 -13.41 7.61
C CYS A 805 18.02 -13.85 7.78
N THR A 806 18.68 -14.06 6.66
CA THR A 806 20.09 -14.43 6.56
C THR A 806 20.95 -13.19 6.33
N GLU A 807 22.27 -13.31 6.55
CA GLU A 807 23.24 -12.27 6.20
C GLU A 807 23.13 -11.81 4.74
N ALA A 808 22.75 -12.72 3.83
CA ALA A 808 22.57 -12.40 2.43
C ALA A 808 21.36 -11.49 2.18
N ASP A 809 20.29 -11.64 2.97
CA ASP A 809 19.08 -10.83 2.85
C ASP A 809 19.37 -9.37 3.23
N TYR A 810 20.11 -9.16 4.32
CA TYR A 810 20.57 -7.83 4.72
C TYR A 810 21.60 -7.23 3.76
N ALA A 811 22.55 -8.03 3.27
CA ALA A 811 23.54 -7.59 2.28
C ALA A 811 22.91 -7.14 0.95
N ASN A 812 21.81 -7.79 0.54
CA ASN A 812 21.08 -7.43 -0.67
C ASN A 812 20.27 -6.14 -0.49
N ALA A 813 19.79 -5.86 0.72
CA ALA A 813 19.00 -4.67 1.01
C ALA A 813 19.84 -3.38 1.03
N SER A 814 21.09 -3.45 1.49
CA SER A 814 21.96 -2.28 1.62
C SER A 814 23.41 -2.54 1.21
N ALA A 815 23.92 -1.70 0.32
CA ALA A 815 25.33 -1.73 -0.09
C ALA A 815 26.31 -1.30 1.03
N SER A 816 25.78 -0.73 2.12
CA SER A 816 26.54 -0.34 3.30
C SER A 816 26.60 -1.44 4.37
N TYR A 817 25.92 -2.58 4.14
CA TYR A 817 26.04 -3.75 5.00
C TYR A 817 27.47 -4.28 5.05
N ASN A 818 27.93 -4.64 6.24
CA ASN A 818 29.29 -5.12 6.49
C ASN A 818 29.34 -6.24 7.53
N ALA A 819 29.23 -7.49 7.08
CA ALA A 819 29.39 -8.68 7.92
C ALA A 819 30.77 -8.81 8.62
N ALA A 820 31.76 -7.98 8.29
CA ALA A 820 33.10 -8.06 8.88
C ALA A 820 33.23 -7.28 10.21
N GLY A 821 32.18 -6.58 10.64
CA GLY A 821 32.09 -5.86 11.92
C GLY A 821 31.68 -4.40 11.76
N GLU A 822 31.45 -3.75 12.89
CA GLU A 822 30.88 -2.40 12.96
C GLU A 822 31.90 -1.28 12.71
N LEU A 823 31.42 -0.16 12.18
CA LEU A 823 32.14 1.11 12.18
C LEU A 823 31.69 1.95 13.38
N CYS A 824 32.57 2.77 13.93
CA CYS A 824 32.20 3.73 14.98
C CYS A 824 31.44 4.94 14.41
N ASP A 825 30.30 4.73 13.75
CA ASP A 825 29.49 5.77 13.12
C ASP A 825 28.07 5.90 13.72
N GLY A 826 27.73 5.07 14.71
CA GLY A 826 26.43 5.08 15.38
C GLY A 826 25.32 4.39 14.58
N VAL A 827 25.69 3.54 13.63
CA VAL A 827 24.79 2.80 12.74
C VAL A 827 25.14 1.31 12.84
N ASP A 828 24.13 0.48 13.10
CA ASP A 828 24.24 -0.98 12.99
C ASP A 828 24.58 -1.35 11.53
N ASN A 829 25.82 -1.82 11.28
CA ASN A 829 26.34 -2.12 9.94
C ASN A 829 26.30 -3.62 9.59
N ASP A 830 26.29 -4.51 10.57
CA ASP A 830 26.29 -5.96 10.40
C ASP A 830 24.94 -6.63 10.73
N CYS A 831 23.97 -5.83 11.15
CA CYS A 831 22.58 -6.19 11.38
C CYS A 831 22.33 -7.17 12.52
N ASP A 832 23.19 -7.22 13.54
CA ASP A 832 23.00 -8.06 14.72
C ASP A 832 22.03 -7.47 15.77
N GLY A 833 21.69 -6.18 15.64
CA GLY A 833 20.74 -5.45 16.48
C GLY A 833 21.37 -4.66 17.63
N ILE A 834 22.70 -4.65 17.69
CA ILE A 834 23.50 -3.78 18.56
C ILE A 834 24.19 -2.75 17.64
N VAL A 835 24.63 -1.63 18.21
CA VAL A 835 25.27 -0.55 17.45
C VAL A 835 26.69 -0.38 17.96
N ASP A 836 27.66 -0.37 17.03
CA ASP A 836 29.09 -0.10 17.26
C ASP A 836 29.82 -1.12 18.18
N GLU A 837 29.37 -2.37 18.25
CA GLU A 837 30.07 -3.49 18.89
C GLU A 837 31.18 -4.07 18.00
N ASP A 838 32.23 -4.61 18.64
CA ASP A 838 33.41 -5.13 17.93
C ASP A 838 33.96 -4.23 16.80
N PRO A 839 34.15 -2.91 17.05
CA PRO A 839 34.37 -1.94 15.99
C PRO A 839 35.71 -2.13 15.27
N ILE A 840 35.67 -2.24 13.95
CA ILE A 840 36.89 -2.45 13.15
C ILE A 840 37.80 -1.22 13.15
N ASP A 841 37.24 -0.03 13.32
CA ASP A 841 37.94 1.26 13.40
C ASP A 841 38.01 1.83 14.83
N GLY A 842 37.63 1.04 15.84
CA GLY A 842 37.64 1.45 17.23
C GLY A 842 39.04 1.72 17.80
N GLN A 843 39.12 2.61 18.80
CA GLN A 843 40.37 2.90 19.50
C GLN A 843 40.76 1.74 20.43
N THR A 844 42.08 1.46 20.54
CA THR A 844 42.60 0.53 21.54
C THR A 844 42.72 1.22 22.91
N TRP A 845 42.13 0.62 23.92
CA TRP A 845 42.14 1.04 25.32
C TRP A 845 42.92 0.05 26.19
N TYR A 846 43.60 0.54 27.22
CA TYR A 846 44.49 -0.21 28.10
C TYR A 846 43.90 -0.26 29.51
N ARG A 847 43.82 -1.45 30.11
CA ARG A 847 43.23 -1.62 31.45
C ARG A 847 44.05 -0.84 32.47
N ASP A 848 43.35 -0.10 33.32
CA ASP A 848 43.87 0.72 34.41
C ASP A 848 43.24 0.18 35.71
N LEU A 849 43.92 -0.77 36.35
CA LEU A 849 43.36 -1.54 37.47
C LEU A 849 43.44 -0.77 38.81
N ASP A 850 44.37 0.17 38.95
CA ASP A 850 44.53 0.96 40.18
C ASP A 850 44.02 2.42 40.08
N LEU A 851 43.58 2.83 38.89
CA LEU A 851 42.90 4.09 38.57
C LEU A 851 43.82 5.33 38.67
N ASP A 852 45.09 5.21 38.29
CA ASP A 852 46.06 6.30 38.29
C ASP A 852 46.16 7.06 36.94
N GLY A 853 45.49 6.56 35.90
CA GLY A 853 45.46 7.16 34.57
C GLY A 853 46.46 6.57 33.57
N PHE A 854 47.27 5.60 33.97
CA PHE A 854 48.11 4.79 33.12
C PHE A 854 47.55 3.37 33.05
N GLY A 855 47.67 2.72 31.89
CA GLY A 855 47.14 1.38 31.69
C GLY A 855 48.20 0.41 31.18
N ASN A 856 47.91 -0.88 31.31
CA ASN A 856 48.82 -1.96 30.95
C ASN A 856 48.80 -2.29 29.45
N LEU A 857 49.96 -2.18 28.78
CA LEU A 857 50.14 -2.49 27.35
C LEU A 857 49.71 -3.91 26.94
N ASN A 858 49.75 -4.88 27.85
CA ASN A 858 49.41 -6.28 27.57
C ASN A 858 47.94 -6.62 27.88
N SER A 859 47.17 -5.66 28.39
CA SER A 859 45.75 -5.83 28.72
C SER A 859 44.92 -4.81 27.97
N THR A 860 44.61 -5.11 26.71
CA THR A 860 43.91 -4.20 25.81
C THR A 860 42.49 -4.63 25.49
N THR A 861 41.65 -3.66 25.13
CA THR A 861 40.35 -3.88 24.48
C THR A 861 40.16 -2.84 23.37
N GLN A 862 39.30 -3.11 22.39
CA GLN A 862 38.99 -2.17 21.30
C GLN A 862 37.54 -1.69 21.48
N SER A 863 37.32 -0.38 21.43
CA SER A 863 35.98 0.21 21.56
C SER A 863 35.97 1.65 21.05
N CYS A 864 34.82 2.12 20.56
CA CYS A 864 34.63 3.51 20.12
C CYS A 864 34.74 4.52 21.27
N ASN A 865 34.28 4.13 22.46
CA ASN A 865 34.28 4.96 23.66
C ASN A 865 35.16 4.33 24.75
N GLN A 866 35.69 5.16 25.67
CA GLN A 866 36.51 4.70 26.79
C GLN A 866 35.74 3.69 27.67
N PRO A 867 36.16 2.42 27.72
CA PRO A 867 35.55 1.44 28.61
C PRO A 867 35.86 1.75 30.07
N ALA A 868 34.94 1.41 30.97
CA ALA A 868 35.16 1.63 32.40
C ALA A 868 36.37 0.81 32.91
N GLY A 869 37.30 1.47 33.59
CA GLY A 869 38.54 0.85 34.08
C GLY A 869 39.61 0.67 33.01
N TYR A 870 39.52 1.40 31.90
CA TYR A 870 40.55 1.47 30.86
C TYR A 870 40.89 2.93 30.53
N VAL A 871 42.10 3.18 30.03
CA VAL A 871 42.62 4.48 29.61
C VAL A 871 43.38 4.35 28.28
N SER A 872 43.56 5.45 27.54
CA SER A 872 44.24 5.43 26.24
C SER A 872 45.78 5.41 26.35
N ASN A 873 46.32 5.62 27.54
CA ASN A 873 47.74 5.62 27.81
C ASN A 873 48.23 4.24 28.28
N SER A 874 49.19 3.64 27.59
CA SER A 874 49.65 2.26 27.83
C SER A 874 50.93 2.13 28.64
N SER A 875 51.36 3.20 29.32
CA SER A 875 52.72 3.31 29.83
C SER A 875 52.90 2.80 31.27
N ASP A 876 51.95 2.05 31.83
CA ASP A 876 52.03 1.56 33.21
C ASP A 876 52.97 0.35 33.35
N CYS A 877 53.90 0.41 34.32
CA CYS A 877 54.80 -0.69 34.63
C CYS A 877 54.35 -1.59 35.81
N ASP A 878 53.41 -1.16 36.65
CA ASP A 878 52.74 -1.98 37.67
C ASP A 878 51.28 -1.54 37.88
N ASP A 879 50.41 -2.02 36.97
CA ASP A 879 48.94 -1.86 36.93
C ASP A 879 48.18 -2.30 38.20
N SER A 880 48.87 -2.75 39.25
CA SER A 880 48.28 -3.08 40.54
C SER A 880 48.56 -2.05 41.63
N ASN A 881 49.34 -1.01 41.34
CA ASN A 881 49.82 -0.04 42.30
C ASN A 881 49.97 1.37 41.72
N ALA A 882 49.00 2.23 42.04
CA ALA A 882 48.89 3.63 41.61
C ALA A 882 50.06 4.56 41.97
N SER A 883 51.07 4.05 42.67
CA SER A 883 52.32 4.77 42.98
C SER A 883 53.49 4.38 42.09
N ILE A 884 53.31 3.44 41.16
CA ILE A 884 54.34 2.94 40.25
C ILE A 884 53.85 3.16 38.81
N ASN A 885 54.18 4.32 38.24
CA ASN A 885 53.78 4.73 36.89
C ASN A 885 54.70 5.85 36.37
N PRO A 886 54.72 6.15 35.06
CA PRO A 886 55.62 7.16 34.48
C PRO A 886 55.52 8.60 34.98
N ALA A 887 54.48 8.93 35.75
CA ALA A 887 54.34 10.23 36.40
C ALA A 887 54.55 10.18 37.92
N ALA A 888 54.84 9.00 38.47
CA ALA A 888 55.19 8.84 39.87
C ALA A 888 56.51 9.56 40.17
N THR A 889 56.70 9.89 41.44
CA THR A 889 57.96 10.42 41.93
C THR A 889 58.66 9.30 42.66
N GLU A 890 59.91 9.03 42.28
CA GLU A 890 60.76 8.04 42.95
C GLU A 890 60.69 8.14 44.47
N ALA A 891 60.39 7.02 45.11
CA ALA A 891 60.54 6.80 46.52
C ALA A 891 61.73 5.87 46.75
N CYS A 892 62.51 6.16 47.78
CA CYS A 892 63.71 5.39 48.12
C CYS A 892 63.33 4.02 48.71
N ASN A 893 62.85 3.09 47.88
CA ASN A 893 62.16 1.85 48.22
C ASN A 893 62.65 0.64 47.40
N THR A 894 63.67 0.78 46.54
CA THR A 894 64.24 -0.25 45.65
C THR A 894 63.35 -0.71 44.50
N ILE A 895 62.27 0.00 44.24
CA ILE A 895 61.38 -0.13 43.09
C ILE A 895 61.68 1.05 42.15
N ASP A 896 61.52 0.82 40.85
CA ASP A 896 61.49 1.87 39.82
C ASP A 896 60.04 2.39 39.82
N ASP A 897 59.77 3.46 40.56
CA ASP A 897 58.41 3.97 40.74
C ASP A 897 57.98 4.76 39.49
N ASP A 898 58.90 5.45 38.81
CA ASP A 898 58.60 6.28 37.63
C ASP A 898 58.80 5.58 36.27
N CYS A 899 59.06 4.28 36.28
CA CYS A 899 59.19 3.42 35.12
C CYS A 899 60.23 3.89 34.08
N ASP A 900 61.23 4.71 34.46
CA ASP A 900 62.25 5.23 33.54
C ASP A 900 63.42 4.24 33.30
N GLY A 901 63.43 3.13 34.04
CA GLY A 901 64.43 2.07 34.00
C GLY A 901 65.61 2.28 34.96
N LEU A 902 65.58 3.35 35.76
CA LEU A 902 66.47 3.59 36.90
C LEU A 902 65.73 3.25 38.19
N VAL A 903 66.48 2.96 39.26
CA VAL A 903 65.90 2.60 40.55
C VAL A 903 66.44 3.57 41.58
N ASP A 904 65.54 4.26 42.28
CA ASP A 904 65.83 5.20 43.36
C ASP A 904 66.80 6.34 42.95
N GLU A 905 66.68 6.91 41.75
CA GLU A 905 67.52 8.04 41.37
C GLU A 905 67.12 9.34 42.10
N GLY A 906 68.04 10.32 42.09
CA GLY A 906 67.84 11.55 42.87
C GLY A 906 68.07 11.44 44.38
N PHE A 907 68.23 10.24 44.96
CA PHE A 907 68.54 10.06 46.39
C PHE A 907 70.06 10.05 46.72
N ASN A 908 70.42 10.65 47.86
CA ASN A 908 71.82 10.81 48.29
C ASN A 908 72.33 9.59 49.07
N THR A 909 72.69 8.52 48.37
CA THR A 909 73.19 7.28 49.00
C THR A 909 74.61 7.37 49.57
N GLN A 910 75.31 8.49 49.31
CA GLN A 910 76.71 8.65 49.69
C GLN A 910 76.92 9.30 51.05
N SER A 911 75.96 10.12 51.49
CA SER A 911 76.09 10.91 52.71
C SER A 911 74.82 11.05 53.54
N ASP A 912 73.66 10.59 53.05
CA ASP A 912 72.45 10.53 53.85
C ASP A 912 72.52 9.37 54.86
N PRO A 913 72.47 9.64 56.18
CA PRO A 913 72.45 8.59 57.20
C PRO A 913 71.20 7.72 57.16
N LEU A 914 70.14 8.13 56.47
CA LEU A 914 68.90 7.35 56.33
C LEU A 914 68.93 6.38 55.14
N ASN A 915 69.85 6.56 54.19
CA ASN A 915 69.91 5.84 52.91
C ASN A 915 71.35 5.43 52.56
N CYS A 916 72.14 5.00 53.55
CA CYS A 916 73.59 4.88 53.41
C CYS A 916 74.03 3.65 52.63
N GLY A 917 74.60 3.88 51.44
CA GLY A 917 75.06 2.82 50.52
C GLY A 917 73.96 2.27 49.62
N GLN A 918 72.72 2.22 50.13
CA GLN A 918 71.51 1.89 49.40
C GLN A 918 70.29 2.49 50.13
N CYS A 919 69.20 2.73 49.40
CA CYS A 919 67.92 3.16 49.98
C CYS A 919 67.46 2.27 51.14
N GLY A 920 66.94 2.91 52.20
CA GLY A 920 66.46 2.24 53.42
C GLY A 920 67.54 1.79 54.42
N ILE A 921 68.83 1.92 54.10
CA ILE A 921 69.92 1.59 55.03
C ILE A 921 70.15 2.76 56.00
N THR A 922 69.56 2.66 57.18
CA THR A 922 69.77 3.63 58.26
C THR A 922 71.05 3.32 59.03
N CYS A 923 71.94 4.30 59.16
CA CYS A 923 73.12 4.15 59.99
C CYS A 923 72.74 4.02 61.47
N PRO A 924 73.42 3.13 62.23
CA PRO A 924 73.18 3.00 63.66
C PRO A 924 73.37 4.34 64.41
N PRO A 925 72.67 4.55 65.54
CA PRO A 925 72.83 5.77 66.33
C PRO A 925 74.31 6.04 66.67
N GLY A 926 74.81 7.20 66.25
CA GLY A 926 76.21 7.60 66.43
C GLY A 926 77.08 7.48 65.18
N PHE A 927 76.59 6.86 64.09
CA PHE A 927 77.31 6.69 62.84
C PHE A 927 76.81 7.70 61.79
N SER A 928 77.70 8.14 60.91
CA SER A 928 77.40 8.97 59.75
C SER A 928 77.66 8.21 58.46
N CYS A 929 76.90 8.53 57.41
CA CYS A 929 77.16 7.94 56.10
C CYS A 929 78.31 8.66 55.39
N VAL A 930 79.34 7.92 55.01
CA VAL A 930 80.48 8.46 54.26
C VAL A 930 80.82 7.50 53.12
N ASN A 931 80.71 7.97 51.88
CA ASN A 931 80.92 7.18 50.66
C ASN A 931 80.11 5.87 50.65
N GLY A 932 78.85 5.94 51.10
CA GLY A 932 77.94 4.81 51.11
C GLY A 932 78.25 3.75 52.17
N GLN A 933 79.05 4.07 53.20
CA GLN A 933 79.29 3.20 54.35
C GLN A 933 79.01 3.94 55.65
N CYS A 934 78.34 3.27 56.59
CA CYS A 934 78.15 3.81 57.94
C CYS A 934 79.48 3.77 58.70
N THR A 935 79.99 4.94 59.02
CA THR A 935 81.24 5.13 59.77
C THR A 935 80.95 5.79 61.11
N GLU A 936 81.58 5.29 62.17
CA GLU A 936 81.42 5.74 63.57
C GLU A 936 81.96 7.15 63.81
#